data_AF-A0A3A4WUF4-F1
#
_entry.id   AF-A0A3A4WUF4-F1
#
_cell.length_a   1.000
_cell.length_b   1.000
_cell.length_c   1.000
_cell.angle_alpha   90.00
_cell.angle_beta   90.00
_cell.angle_gamma   90.00
#
_symmetry.space_group_name_H-M   'P 1'
#
loop_
_entity.id
_entity.type
_entity.pdbx_description
1 polymer ?
#
loop_
_entity_poly.entity_id
_entity_poly.type
_entity_poly.pdbx_seq_one_letter_code
_entity_poly.pdbx_strand_id
1 'polypeptide(L)'
;MRKEEDNGRLTVITTHVNADFDALASMLAAQKLYPEALVVFPGSQEKNLRNFFIQSMVYLFNMADIKEIDLDKVKRLVLVDTRQPGRIGKLASLLDRSDVEIHIYDHHPDMAGDIKGHYELIETTGATATLLTKVIEEKKIDLSADEATILCLGIYEDTGSFSFPSTTEKDFMAAAALLSKGANLNIVSNLIDREMNPAQVGLLNDMIQAANHYNIHGVDIVVTCVSSEAYVPDFAFLVHKMMRMEDLNAIFAIARMVNKVYVIARSKTSEVDVGTILSPLGGGGHTYAAAATIRGKTLVQIEHLLVGMLYQSVRSRRQAENLMSSPPIMVDSEVACKDANNLLTRYNVNALLVTEDRDGQKKLLGYITRQVIEKALYHKLDDVPVRDYMSTEIESVQPEADLPEIQEKIIESKQRILPVVKGEKILGVITRTDLLNILVGQSPSNELQLPDPARETVHARIRNIVKFLRERLSERFLTMFEKIGETADQLGFKAYVAGGFVRDLFLYRPNEDIDIVIEGDGIAFAKKYAKMCGARIHSYAKFGTAVIIFPDGFKIDVASARMEYYKSPAALPTVEMSSIKLDLFRRDFTINTLAIELNPDRFGTLIDFFNAQKDIKAKAIRVLHNLSFVEDPTRVFRAIRFEQRFGFTIGRLTAGLIENAVRMGFFKQLSGRRVWGELRQILEEENPTAALVRLNDFDLLGVIHPAIVMDEEMIALFNSTRQVTDWFDLLFLEESYMKWAVYFLSSIRSCDRETSRKICKRLELAPRMSVIFGQERFEAERCLYWLERNLPAKNSDLYKKLAGFRTELVLYMMAATKKQVVKRSISRYFTHLRYIQPSLRGQDLVEMGIEPGPIYRRILEAVQDAKLNEELKSKKDEIEFIRRFIS
;
A
#
# COMPACT_ATOMS: atom_id res chain seq x y z
N MET A 1 -0.63 69.44 47.48
CA MET A 1 -1.06 68.96 48.82
C MET A 1 -2.10 67.89 48.57
N ARG A 2 -1.90 66.59 48.77
CA ARG A 2 -1.05 65.82 49.71
C ARG A 2 -0.11 64.87 48.94
N LYS A 3 1.18 64.98 49.24
CA LYS A 3 2.22 63.96 49.04
C LYS A 3 2.67 63.67 50.47
N GLU A 4 2.30 62.52 51.01
CA GLU A 4 2.95 61.86 52.16
C GLU A 4 2.24 60.52 52.38
N GLU A 5 3.06 59.47 52.55
CA GLU A 5 2.71 58.07 52.83
C GLU A 5 2.40 57.14 51.64
N ASP A 6 3.43 56.81 50.85
CA ASP A 6 3.75 55.38 50.64
C ASP A 6 5.27 55.23 50.49
N ASN A 7 5.91 54.72 51.54
CA ASN A 7 7.34 54.75 51.75
C ASN A 7 7.95 53.39 51.31
N GLY A 8 8.46 53.31 50.08
CA GLY A 8 9.63 52.48 49.75
C GLY A 8 9.46 50.96 49.61
N ARG A 9 8.39 50.44 48.98
CA ARG A 9 8.33 49.04 48.55
C ARG A 9 8.56 48.88 47.05
N LEU A 10 9.82 48.79 46.64
CA LEU A 10 10.15 48.51 45.24
C LEU A 10 9.75 47.07 44.90
N THR A 11 8.86 46.91 43.91
CA THR A 11 8.43 45.61 43.38
C THR A 11 9.12 45.36 42.04
N VAL A 12 9.74 44.19 41.89
CA VAL A 12 10.41 43.77 40.66
C VAL A 12 9.72 42.55 40.09
N ILE A 13 9.40 42.56 38.80
CA ILE A 13 8.90 41.41 38.04
C ILE A 13 10.04 40.87 37.19
N THR A 14 10.25 39.55 37.23
CA THR A 14 11.25 38.89 36.40
C THR A 14 10.81 37.48 35.99
N THR A 15 11.55 36.91 35.06
CA THR A 15 11.33 35.56 34.50
C THR A 15 12.68 34.84 34.36
N HIS A 16 12.78 33.78 33.56
CA HIS A 16 14.05 33.10 33.34
C HIS A 16 14.98 33.80 32.34
N VAL A 17 16.29 33.52 32.43
CA VAL A 17 17.36 34.13 31.60
C VAL A 17 17.14 34.03 30.08
N ASN A 18 16.42 33.02 29.60
CA ASN A 18 16.12 32.81 28.18
C ASN A 18 14.65 33.11 27.87
N ALA A 19 14.15 34.30 28.22
CA ALA A 19 12.74 34.67 28.06
C ALA A 19 12.23 34.46 26.60
N ASP A 20 11.17 33.67 26.46
CA ASP A 20 10.37 33.45 25.25
C ASP A 20 9.09 34.32 25.28
N PHE A 21 8.12 34.08 24.37
CA PHE A 21 6.89 34.88 24.34
C PHE A 21 5.95 34.56 25.50
N ASP A 22 5.95 33.36 26.08
CA ASP A 22 5.15 33.10 27.29
C ASP A 22 5.72 33.84 28.51
N ALA A 23 7.05 33.80 28.68
CA ALA A 23 7.73 34.59 29.69
C ALA A 23 7.46 36.10 29.52
N LEU A 24 7.54 36.62 28.30
CA LEU A 24 7.26 38.03 27.99
C LEU A 24 5.80 38.40 28.27
N ALA A 25 4.86 37.60 27.79
CA ALA A 25 3.43 37.78 28.00
C ALA A 25 3.08 37.74 29.49
N SER A 26 3.67 36.80 30.22
CA SER A 26 3.48 36.63 31.66
C SER A 26 4.04 37.81 32.45
N MET A 27 5.17 38.39 32.03
CA MET A 27 5.68 39.62 32.66
C MET A 27 4.74 40.81 32.44
N LEU A 28 4.18 40.95 31.24
CA LEU A 28 3.19 42.00 30.94
C LEU A 28 1.93 41.81 31.80
N ALA A 29 1.43 40.57 31.86
CA ALA A 29 0.27 40.20 32.65
C ALA A 29 0.49 40.48 34.14
N ALA A 30 1.67 40.11 34.67
CA ALA A 30 2.05 40.42 36.04
C ALA A 30 2.15 41.94 36.27
N GLN A 31 2.66 42.73 35.31
CA GLN A 31 2.71 44.19 35.45
C GLN A 31 1.30 44.80 35.56
N LYS A 32 0.28 44.20 34.92
CA LYS A 32 -1.13 44.61 35.13
C LYS A 32 -1.63 44.29 36.53
N LEU A 33 -1.13 43.22 37.15
CA LEU A 33 -1.45 42.88 38.54
C LEU A 33 -0.67 43.74 39.56
N TYR A 34 0.50 44.25 39.17
CA TYR A 34 1.36 45.13 39.98
C TYR A 34 1.73 46.39 39.18
N PRO A 35 0.82 47.38 39.04
CA PRO A 35 1.00 48.52 38.14
C PRO A 35 2.27 49.35 38.36
N GLU A 36 2.75 49.43 39.60
CA GLU A 36 3.95 50.20 40.00
C GLU A 36 5.25 49.38 39.94
N ALA A 37 5.20 48.13 39.48
CA ALA A 37 6.37 47.26 39.44
C ALA A 37 7.31 47.59 38.26
N LEU A 38 8.61 47.36 38.47
CA LEU A 38 9.62 47.40 37.42
C LEU A 38 9.80 46.01 36.81
N VAL A 39 9.79 45.92 35.48
CA VAL A 39 10.04 44.68 34.75
C VAL A 39 11.52 44.56 34.40
N VAL A 40 12.14 43.45 34.79
CA VAL A 40 13.61 43.25 34.73
C VAL A 40 13.94 41.91 34.09
N PHE A 41 14.73 41.95 33.02
CA PHE A 41 15.22 40.75 32.35
C PHE A 41 16.56 40.29 32.96
N PRO A 42 16.72 39.00 33.34
CA PRO A 42 17.92 38.55 34.04
C PRO A 42 19.11 38.17 33.15
N GLY A 43 19.01 38.24 31.81
CA GLY A 43 20.02 37.73 30.87
C GLY A 43 20.13 38.46 29.52
N SER A 44 21.11 38.04 28.71
CA SER A 44 21.25 38.49 27.31
C SER A 44 20.21 37.79 26.42
N GLN A 45 19.21 38.55 25.99
CA GLN A 45 18.09 38.10 25.17
C GLN A 45 18.55 37.36 23.91
N GLU A 46 17.84 36.29 23.52
CA GLU A 46 18.07 35.60 22.25
C GLU A 46 18.04 36.58 21.07
N LYS A 47 19.00 36.45 20.15
CA LYS A 47 19.25 37.38 19.05
C LYS A 47 18.08 37.53 18.07
N ASN A 48 17.12 36.60 18.04
CA ASN A 48 16.03 36.58 17.06
C ASN A 48 14.74 37.26 17.55
N LEU A 49 14.46 37.30 18.87
CA LEU A 49 13.28 37.99 19.41
C LEU A 49 13.38 39.53 19.34
N ARG A 50 14.60 40.06 19.17
CA ARG A 50 14.96 41.38 19.69
C ARG A 50 14.78 42.59 18.78
N ASN A 51 14.82 42.45 17.46
CA ASN A 51 15.10 43.63 16.62
C ASN A 51 13.88 44.36 16.06
N PHE A 52 12.67 43.79 16.08
CA PHE A 52 11.48 44.47 15.54
C PHE A 52 10.35 44.62 16.56
N PHE A 53 10.06 43.57 17.34
CA PHE A 53 8.88 43.52 18.22
C PHE A 53 9.09 44.26 19.55
N ILE A 54 10.24 44.05 20.21
CA ILE A 54 10.56 44.73 21.47
C ILE A 54 10.66 46.25 21.24
N GLN A 55 11.35 46.72 20.20
CA GLN A 55 11.45 48.16 19.90
C GLN A 55 10.09 48.83 19.63
N SER A 56 9.12 48.09 19.09
CA SER A 56 7.79 48.61 18.76
C SER A 56 6.83 48.62 19.96
N MET A 57 7.10 47.85 21.02
CA MET A 57 6.19 47.64 22.17
C MET A 57 6.83 47.91 23.54
N VAL A 58 8.06 48.48 23.60
CA VAL A 58 8.70 48.90 24.86
C VAL A 58 7.77 49.76 25.71
N TYR A 59 6.92 50.58 25.07
CA TYR A 59 5.99 51.49 25.76
C TYR A 59 4.94 50.78 26.64
N LEU A 60 4.68 49.48 26.41
CA LEU A 60 3.74 48.69 27.24
C LEU A 60 4.35 48.23 28.56
N PHE A 61 5.68 48.27 28.68
CA PHE A 61 6.40 47.79 29.86
C PHE A 61 7.04 48.93 30.63
N ASN A 62 6.99 48.83 31.97
CA ASN A 62 7.78 49.69 32.86
C ASN A 62 9.16 49.06 33.08
N MET A 63 9.97 48.98 32.00
CA MET A 63 11.25 48.28 32.03
C MET A 63 12.35 49.08 32.74
N ALA A 64 13.21 48.38 33.47
CA ALA A 64 14.44 48.94 34.03
C ALA A 64 15.63 48.00 33.79
N ASP A 65 16.81 48.57 33.51
CA ASP A 65 18.05 47.77 33.43
C ASP A 65 18.42 47.31 34.84
N ILE A 66 18.77 46.04 35.00
CA ILE A 66 19.18 45.46 36.28
C ILE A 66 20.36 46.22 36.92
N LYS A 67 21.19 46.91 36.12
CA LYS A 67 22.29 47.76 36.62
C LYS A 67 21.82 49.07 37.25
N GLU A 68 20.63 49.53 36.88
CA GLU A 68 20.03 50.79 37.36
C GLU A 68 19.17 50.56 38.62
N ILE A 69 18.97 49.30 39.00
CA ILE A 69 18.14 48.90 40.14
C ILE A 69 19.03 48.70 41.37
N ASP A 70 18.69 49.45 42.41
CA ASP A 70 19.22 49.24 43.76
C ASP A 70 18.53 48.02 44.40
N LEU A 71 19.21 46.87 44.34
CA LEU A 71 18.70 45.59 44.86
C LEU A 71 18.38 45.66 46.36
N ASP A 72 19.03 46.53 47.12
CA ASP A 72 18.78 46.67 48.57
C ASP A 72 17.39 47.22 48.88
N LYS A 73 16.82 48.01 47.95
CA LYS A 73 15.49 48.62 48.08
C LYS A 73 14.34 47.72 47.63
N VAL A 74 14.62 46.61 46.97
CA VAL A 74 13.58 45.65 46.53
C VAL A 74 12.93 45.03 47.77
N LYS A 75 11.61 45.12 47.86
CA LYS A 75 10.79 44.54 48.95
C LYS A 75 9.83 43.47 48.46
N ARG A 76 9.63 43.36 47.15
CA ARG A 76 8.86 42.29 46.53
C ARG A 76 9.48 41.84 45.21
N LEU A 77 9.59 40.53 45.04
CA LEU A 77 10.02 39.88 43.81
C LEU A 77 8.87 39.03 43.27
N VAL A 78 8.42 39.32 42.05
CA VAL A 78 7.40 38.57 41.34
C VAL A 78 8.09 37.74 40.26
N LEU A 79 8.00 36.42 40.39
CA LEU A 79 8.54 35.44 39.45
C LEU A 79 7.41 34.95 38.56
N VAL A 80 7.63 35.01 37.25
CA VAL A 80 6.72 34.43 36.26
C VAL A 80 7.46 33.41 35.40
N ASP A 81 6.79 32.30 35.11
CA ASP A 81 7.25 31.27 34.18
C ASP A 81 8.58 30.59 34.60
N THR A 82 8.90 30.63 35.89
CA THR A 82 10.03 29.90 36.45
C THR A 82 9.96 29.84 37.98
N ARG A 83 10.36 28.69 38.52
CA ARG A 83 10.61 28.49 39.96
C ARG A 83 12.05 28.12 40.28
N GLN A 84 12.94 28.20 39.31
CA GLN A 84 14.31 27.71 39.44
C GLN A 84 15.30 28.84 39.80
N PRO A 85 16.02 28.77 40.94
CA PRO A 85 16.97 29.81 41.36
C PRO A 85 18.06 30.10 40.32
N GLY A 86 18.56 29.05 39.67
CA GLY A 86 19.60 29.17 38.63
C GLY A 86 19.14 29.88 37.35
N ARG A 87 17.83 30.09 37.17
CA ARG A 87 17.26 30.71 35.96
C ARG A 87 17.00 32.21 36.09
N ILE A 88 17.11 32.82 37.28
CA ILE A 88 16.79 34.25 37.49
C ILE A 88 18.03 35.16 37.58
N GLY A 89 19.21 34.65 37.22
CA GLY A 89 20.44 35.45 37.10
C GLY A 89 20.83 36.17 38.39
N LYS A 90 21.19 37.46 38.30
CA LYS A 90 21.64 38.25 39.46
C LYS A 90 20.54 38.49 40.51
N LEU A 91 19.26 38.34 40.16
CA LEU A 91 18.15 38.51 41.10
C LEU A 91 18.05 37.33 42.09
N ALA A 92 18.77 36.24 41.85
CA ALA A 92 18.86 35.12 42.78
C ALA A 92 19.39 35.54 44.18
N SER A 93 20.20 36.61 44.27
CA SER A 93 20.69 37.12 45.56
C SER A 93 19.58 37.69 46.45
N LEU A 94 18.40 38.01 45.89
CA LEU A 94 17.25 38.47 46.65
C LEU A 94 16.51 37.32 47.37
N LEU A 95 16.72 36.07 46.96
CA LEU A 95 16.03 34.91 47.54
C LEU A 95 16.48 34.63 48.98
N ASP A 96 17.71 34.99 49.33
CA ASP A 96 18.28 34.77 50.67
C ASP A 96 17.87 35.86 51.68
N ARG A 97 17.10 36.87 51.24
CA ARG A 97 16.67 37.99 52.08
C ARG A 97 15.29 37.77 52.68
N SER A 98 15.22 37.76 54.01
CA SER A 98 13.96 37.60 54.76
C SER A 98 13.03 38.82 54.69
N ASP A 99 13.52 39.97 54.22
CA ASP A 99 12.73 41.20 54.08
C ASP A 99 12.14 41.41 52.68
N VAL A 100 12.27 40.41 51.79
CA VAL A 100 11.73 40.40 50.42
C VAL A 100 10.57 39.41 50.32
N GLU A 101 9.39 39.91 49.94
CA GLU A 101 8.22 39.08 49.66
C GLU A 101 8.32 38.47 48.25
N ILE A 102 8.08 37.17 48.10
CA ILE A 102 8.22 36.45 46.82
C ILE A 102 6.86 35.99 46.33
N HIS A 103 6.43 36.42 45.15
CA HIS A 103 5.21 35.97 44.50
C HIS A 103 5.57 35.15 43.27
N ILE A 104 4.92 34.00 43.05
CA ILE A 104 5.26 33.06 41.99
C ILE A 104 4.01 32.72 41.17
N TYR A 105 4.16 32.79 39.85
CA TYR A 105 3.19 32.31 38.86
C TYR A 105 3.92 31.39 37.88
N ASP A 106 3.58 30.11 37.88
CA ASP A 106 4.29 29.13 37.06
C ASP A 106 3.38 27.93 36.73
N HIS A 107 3.52 27.38 35.53
CA HIS A 107 2.73 26.24 35.06
C HIS A 107 3.49 24.91 35.04
N HIS A 108 4.82 24.95 35.24
CA HIS A 108 5.69 23.77 35.21
C HIS A 108 5.43 22.81 36.39
N PRO A 109 5.68 21.50 36.24
CA PRO A 109 5.64 20.54 37.36
C PRO A 109 6.68 20.82 38.45
N ASP A 110 6.41 20.34 39.68
CA ASP A 110 7.34 20.49 40.80
C ASP A 110 8.70 19.80 40.56
N MET A 111 9.78 20.52 40.86
CA MET A 111 11.16 20.03 40.76
C MET A 111 11.92 20.19 42.08
N ALA A 112 12.90 19.32 42.30
CA ALA A 112 13.77 19.42 43.46
C ALA A 112 14.58 20.74 43.42
N GLY A 113 14.46 21.56 44.47
CA GLY A 113 15.15 22.85 44.56
C GLY A 113 14.34 24.06 44.06
N ASP A 114 13.04 23.91 43.81
CA ASP A 114 12.16 25.04 43.49
C ASP A 114 12.13 26.11 44.59
N ILE A 115 12.10 27.37 44.17
CA ILE A 115 11.91 28.53 45.03
C ILE A 115 10.53 28.43 45.69
N LYS A 116 10.49 28.72 47.00
CA LYS A 116 9.23 28.86 47.74
C LYS A 116 8.85 30.32 47.88
N GLY A 117 7.65 30.64 47.40
CA GLY A 117 7.04 31.96 47.44
C GLY A 117 6.21 32.17 48.71
N HIS A 118 6.03 33.43 49.08
CA HIS A 118 5.02 33.86 50.06
C HIS A 118 3.61 33.80 49.47
N TYR A 119 3.51 33.98 48.14
CA TYR A 119 2.31 33.74 47.36
C TYR A 119 2.69 32.87 46.15
N GLU A 120 1.97 31.77 45.94
CA GLU A 120 2.20 30.85 44.83
C GLU A 120 0.88 30.56 44.12
N LEU A 121 0.82 30.82 42.82
CA LEU A 121 -0.23 30.34 41.93
C LEU A 121 0.41 29.41 40.91
N ILE A 122 0.38 28.12 41.23
CA ILE A 122 0.99 27.05 40.43
C ILE A 122 -0.12 26.11 39.98
N GLU A 123 -0.30 25.98 38.68
CA GLU A 123 -1.34 25.14 38.11
C GLU A 123 -0.91 24.62 36.74
N THR A 124 -1.17 23.34 36.46
CA THR A 124 -0.77 22.70 35.20
C THR A 124 -1.68 23.17 34.06
N THR A 125 -1.28 24.23 33.39
CA THR A 125 -1.87 24.72 32.12
C THR A 125 -0.83 24.67 31.00
N GLY A 126 -1.28 24.91 29.76
CA GLY A 126 -0.41 24.91 28.60
C GLY A 126 0.55 26.10 28.51
N ALA A 127 0.29 27.19 29.25
CA ALA A 127 1.18 28.34 29.37
C ALA A 127 0.98 29.07 30.73
N THR A 128 1.97 29.84 31.18
CA THR A 128 1.85 30.74 32.34
C THR A 128 0.94 31.93 32.03
N ALA A 129 0.92 32.43 30.79
CA ALA A 129 0.01 33.49 30.36
C ALA A 129 -1.47 33.10 30.51
N THR A 130 -1.81 31.82 30.37
CA THR A 130 -3.17 31.30 30.62
C THR A 130 -3.60 31.54 32.06
N LEU A 131 -2.72 31.24 33.04
CA LEU A 131 -2.99 31.44 34.46
C LEU A 131 -3.21 32.91 34.78
N LEU A 132 -2.33 33.77 34.28
CA LEU A 132 -2.39 35.20 34.56
C LEU A 132 -3.58 35.87 33.87
N THR A 133 -3.97 35.42 32.67
CA THR A 133 -5.19 35.87 31.98
C THR A 133 -6.43 35.61 32.84
N LYS A 134 -6.54 34.41 33.41
CA LYS A 134 -7.65 34.07 34.32
C LYS A 134 -7.68 34.99 35.54
N VAL A 135 -6.54 35.27 36.17
CA VAL A 135 -6.46 36.18 37.33
C VAL A 135 -6.86 37.61 36.94
N ILE A 136 -6.47 38.07 35.75
CA ILE A 136 -6.84 39.39 35.21
C ILE A 136 -8.36 39.50 35.00
N GLU A 137 -8.99 38.45 34.46
CA GLU A 137 -10.44 38.39 34.29
C GLU A 137 -11.18 38.36 35.63
N GLU A 138 -10.73 37.55 36.59
CA GLU A 138 -11.31 37.47 37.93
C GLU A 138 -11.25 38.81 38.67
N LYS A 139 -10.14 39.55 38.51
CA LYS A 139 -9.96 40.89 39.08
C LYS A 139 -10.60 42.00 38.25
N LYS A 140 -11.21 41.68 37.10
CA LYS A 140 -11.83 42.63 36.16
C LYS A 140 -10.90 43.76 35.75
N ILE A 141 -9.63 43.44 35.48
CA ILE A 141 -8.64 44.39 34.99
C ILE A 141 -8.78 44.47 33.46
N ASP A 142 -8.92 45.67 32.92
CA ASP A 142 -9.06 45.87 31.48
C ASP A 142 -7.71 45.73 30.75
N LEU A 143 -7.79 45.06 29.60
CA LEU A 143 -6.69 44.88 28.66
C LEU A 143 -6.95 45.68 27.38
N SER A 144 -5.91 46.32 26.85
CA SER A 144 -5.93 46.87 25.50
C SER A 144 -5.84 45.73 24.46
N ALA A 145 -6.20 46.01 23.20
CA ALA A 145 -6.07 45.04 22.12
C ALA A 145 -4.61 44.58 21.92
N ASP A 146 -3.64 45.48 22.13
CA ASP A 146 -2.21 45.16 22.03
C ASP A 146 -1.76 44.25 23.18
N GLU A 147 -2.18 44.55 24.42
CA GLU A 147 -1.91 43.70 25.59
C GLU A 147 -2.55 42.31 25.42
N ALA A 148 -3.79 42.26 24.93
CA ALA A 148 -4.49 41.01 24.65
C ALA A 148 -3.80 40.20 23.54
N THR A 149 -3.26 40.87 22.53
CA THR A 149 -2.50 40.23 21.45
C THR A 149 -1.21 39.58 21.98
N ILE A 150 -0.48 40.25 22.87
CA ILE A 150 0.76 39.71 23.46
C ILE A 150 0.47 38.53 24.38
N LEU A 151 -0.55 38.64 25.24
CA LEU A 151 -1.01 37.52 26.07
C LEU A 151 -1.40 36.31 25.22
N CYS A 152 -2.10 36.55 24.10
CA CYS A 152 -2.51 35.51 23.17
C CYS A 152 -1.30 34.87 22.46
N LEU A 153 -0.26 35.66 22.14
CA LEU A 153 0.98 35.17 21.57
C LEU A 153 1.70 34.20 22.52
N GLY A 154 1.79 34.52 23.82
CA GLY A 154 2.39 33.64 24.82
C GLY A 154 1.68 32.28 24.91
N ILE A 155 0.34 32.30 24.97
CA ILE A 155 -0.47 31.06 24.97
C ILE A 155 -0.22 30.24 23.69
N TYR A 156 -0.24 30.88 22.52
CA TYR A 156 -0.06 30.17 21.25
C TYR A 156 1.37 29.63 21.07
N GLU A 157 2.41 30.28 21.59
CA GLU A 157 3.77 29.74 21.51
C GLU A 157 3.89 28.46 22.35
N ASP A 158 3.50 28.52 23.62
CA ASP A 158 3.80 27.45 24.57
C ASP A 158 2.85 26.24 24.46
N THR A 159 1.65 26.45 23.90
CA THR A 159 0.75 25.37 23.49
C THR A 159 1.06 24.80 22.10
N GLY A 160 2.04 25.37 21.38
CA GLY A 160 2.34 24.99 20.01
C GLY A 160 1.15 25.21 19.07
N SER A 161 0.48 26.35 19.19
CA SER A 161 -0.80 26.66 18.55
C SER A 161 -1.88 25.61 18.88
N PHE A 162 -1.97 25.27 20.16
CA PHE A 162 -2.87 24.24 20.71
C PHE A 162 -2.65 22.80 20.21
N SER A 163 -1.48 22.51 19.65
CA SER A 163 -1.15 21.17 19.15
C SER A 163 -0.36 20.32 20.14
N PHE A 164 0.18 20.90 21.21
CA PHE A 164 0.98 20.16 22.18
C PHE A 164 0.10 19.39 23.17
N PRO A 165 0.51 18.17 23.60
CA PRO A 165 -0.24 17.38 24.59
C PRO A 165 -0.40 18.05 25.96
N SER A 166 0.42 19.05 26.29
CA SER A 166 0.31 19.88 27.49
C SER A 166 -0.84 20.88 27.45
N THR A 167 -1.45 21.09 26.28
CA THR A 167 -2.56 22.04 26.10
C THR A 167 -3.80 21.56 26.87
N THR A 168 -4.42 22.47 27.63
CA THR A 168 -5.59 22.22 28.46
C THR A 168 -6.80 23.02 27.98
N GLU A 169 -7.99 22.67 28.48
CA GLU A 169 -9.23 23.42 28.21
C GLU A 169 -9.12 24.91 28.60
N LYS A 170 -8.35 25.21 29.66
CA LYS A 170 -8.16 26.58 30.16
C LYS A 170 -7.41 27.46 29.16
N ASP A 171 -6.50 26.89 28.39
CA ASP A 171 -5.74 27.62 27.37
C ASP A 171 -6.67 28.10 26.25
N PHE A 172 -7.64 27.26 25.85
CA PHE A 172 -8.67 27.65 24.88
C PHE A 172 -9.60 28.75 25.43
N MET A 173 -10.01 28.65 26.70
CA MET A 173 -10.86 29.67 27.32
C MET A 173 -10.13 31.01 27.44
N ALA A 174 -8.87 31.00 27.88
CA ALA A 174 -8.04 32.20 27.99
C ALA A 174 -7.80 32.83 26.61
N ALA A 175 -7.47 32.04 25.59
CA ALA A 175 -7.33 32.55 24.23
C ALA A 175 -8.64 33.15 23.69
N ALA A 176 -9.78 32.51 23.94
CA ALA A 176 -11.09 33.03 23.56
C ALA A 176 -11.41 34.37 24.26
N ALA A 177 -11.08 34.48 25.55
CA ALA A 177 -11.23 35.71 26.31
C ALA A 177 -10.37 36.85 25.72
N LEU A 178 -9.10 36.58 25.42
CA LEU A 178 -8.20 37.57 24.82
C LEU A 178 -8.65 38.00 23.42
N LEU A 179 -9.16 37.07 22.62
CA LEU A 179 -9.78 37.38 21.33
C LEU A 179 -11.00 38.28 21.47
N SER A 180 -11.84 38.04 22.48
CA SER A 180 -12.99 38.90 22.77
C SER A 180 -12.57 40.34 23.15
N LYS A 181 -11.36 40.51 23.66
CA LYS A 181 -10.74 41.81 24.00
C LYS A 181 -9.96 42.44 22.82
N GLY A 182 -10.01 41.83 21.63
CA GLY A 182 -9.44 42.39 20.41
C GLY A 182 -8.04 41.89 20.06
N ALA A 183 -7.59 40.75 20.62
CA ALA A 183 -6.32 40.14 20.21
C ALA A 183 -6.27 39.86 18.69
N ASN A 184 -5.17 40.21 18.04
CA ASN A 184 -5.02 40.10 16.59
C ASN A 184 -4.26 38.82 16.18
N LEU A 185 -5.00 37.80 15.73
CA LEU A 185 -4.42 36.53 15.31
C LEU A 185 -3.49 36.62 14.10
N ASN A 186 -3.63 37.61 13.23
CA ASN A 186 -2.70 37.77 12.10
C ASN A 186 -1.31 38.15 12.60
N ILE A 187 -1.24 39.01 13.63
CA ILE A 187 0.02 39.36 14.28
C ILE A 187 0.59 38.14 14.99
N VAL A 188 -0.24 37.39 15.75
CA VAL A 188 0.17 36.16 16.43
C VAL A 188 0.75 35.14 15.44
N SER A 189 0.04 34.86 14.35
CA SER A 189 0.46 33.89 13.32
C SER A 189 1.79 34.28 12.67
N ASN A 190 1.93 35.56 12.27
CA ASN A 190 3.14 36.05 11.61
C ASN A 190 4.39 36.00 12.51
N LEU A 191 4.21 36.02 13.83
CA LEU A 191 5.33 36.00 14.80
C LEU A 191 5.71 34.59 15.22
N ILE A 192 4.77 33.65 15.20
CA ILE A 192 5.01 32.24 15.50
C ILE A 192 5.67 31.54 14.31
N ASP A 193 5.35 31.94 13.08
CA ASP A 193 5.97 31.41 11.87
C ASP A 193 7.44 31.83 11.77
N ARG A 194 8.35 30.98 12.30
CA ARG A 194 9.79 31.13 12.12
C ARG A 194 10.15 30.86 10.66
N GLU A 195 10.39 31.92 9.89
CA GLU A 195 10.93 31.83 8.53
C GLU A 195 12.32 31.18 8.54
N MET A 196 12.55 30.21 7.64
CA MET A 196 13.86 29.56 7.49
C MET A 196 14.79 30.45 6.67
N ASN A 197 16.00 30.69 7.17
CA ASN A 197 17.02 31.38 6.37
C ASN A 197 17.62 30.44 5.28
N PRO A 198 18.28 30.96 4.25
CA PRO A 198 18.85 30.13 3.17
C PRO A 198 19.83 29.06 3.63
N ALA A 199 20.62 29.32 4.68
CA ALA A 199 21.57 28.36 5.24
C ALA A 199 20.85 27.20 5.94
N GLN A 200 19.74 27.48 6.62
CA GLN A 200 18.85 26.50 7.22
C GLN A 200 18.14 25.65 6.17
N VAL A 201 17.69 26.25 5.06
CA VAL A 201 17.10 25.51 3.93
C VAL A 201 18.12 24.58 3.29
N GLY A 202 19.36 25.04 3.08
CA GLY A 202 20.45 24.22 2.57
C GLY A 202 20.73 23.03 3.49
N LEU A 203 20.90 23.28 4.79
CA LEU A 203 21.18 22.22 5.77
C LEU A 203 20.02 21.23 5.90
N LEU A 204 18.77 21.70 5.82
CA LEU A 204 17.59 20.82 5.82
C LEU A 204 17.57 19.91 4.59
N ASN A 205 17.88 20.45 3.39
CA ASN A 205 18.03 19.64 2.19
C ASN A 205 19.13 18.59 2.35
N ASP A 206 20.28 18.96 2.91
CA ASP A 206 21.38 18.02 3.18
C ASP A 206 20.96 16.92 4.17
N MET A 207 20.18 17.27 5.20
CA MET A 207 19.65 16.30 6.16
C MET A 207 18.71 15.29 5.51
N ILE A 208 17.85 15.75 4.59
CA ILE A 208 16.93 14.90 3.83
C ILE A 208 17.70 13.95 2.92
N GLN A 209 18.72 14.44 2.21
CA GLN A 209 19.54 13.61 1.32
C GLN A 209 20.41 12.61 2.08
N ALA A 210 20.87 12.95 3.28
CA ALA A 210 21.72 12.11 4.13
C ALA A 210 20.94 11.22 5.12
N ALA A 211 19.62 11.12 4.98
CA ALA A 211 18.77 10.35 5.88
C ALA A 211 18.93 8.83 5.66
N ASN A 212 19.40 8.14 6.69
CA ASN A 212 19.46 6.68 6.75
C ASN A 212 18.27 6.15 7.58
N HIS A 213 17.48 5.24 6.99
CA HIS A 213 16.36 4.60 7.67
C HIS A 213 16.78 3.29 8.31
N TYR A 214 16.56 3.17 9.62
CA TYR A 214 16.79 1.95 10.39
C TYR A 214 15.45 1.41 10.88
N ASN A 215 15.10 0.21 10.43
CA ASN A 215 13.98 -0.51 11.01
C ASN A 215 14.48 -1.36 12.18
N ILE A 216 14.28 -0.88 13.40
CA ILE A 216 14.76 -1.53 14.62
C ILE A 216 13.55 -2.02 15.40
N HIS A 217 13.45 -3.33 15.60
CA HIS A 217 12.35 -3.98 16.31
C HIS A 217 10.94 -3.61 15.79
N GLY A 218 10.83 -3.23 14.52
CA GLY A 218 9.57 -2.80 13.87
C GLY A 218 9.28 -1.31 13.94
N VAL A 219 10.13 -0.50 14.58
CA VAL A 219 10.05 0.96 14.61
C VAL A 219 10.98 1.53 13.53
N ASP A 220 10.46 2.43 12.69
CA ASP A 220 11.26 3.17 11.70
C ASP A 220 11.91 4.37 12.37
N ILE A 221 13.24 4.37 12.39
CA ILE A 221 14.08 5.39 13.04
C ILE A 221 15.01 5.97 11.98
N VAL A 222 14.98 7.28 11.83
CA VAL A 222 15.85 7.98 10.88
C VAL A 222 17.08 8.49 11.61
N VAL A 223 18.26 8.21 11.07
CA VAL A 223 19.51 8.87 11.48
C VAL A 223 20.02 9.67 10.29
N THR A 224 20.31 10.95 10.50
CA THR A 224 20.88 11.80 9.44
C THR A 224 22.20 12.42 9.90
N CYS A 225 23.20 12.38 9.02
CA CYS A 225 24.55 12.86 9.30
C CYS A 225 24.91 13.99 8.34
N VAL A 226 25.10 15.20 8.87
CA VAL A 226 25.41 16.40 8.06
C VAL A 226 26.61 17.15 8.60
N SER A 227 27.25 17.94 7.73
CA SER A 227 28.35 18.82 8.12
C SER A 227 28.17 20.21 7.53
N SER A 228 28.47 21.24 8.32
CA SER A 228 28.48 22.62 7.90
C SER A 228 29.78 23.30 8.33
N GLU A 229 30.36 24.11 7.44
CA GLU A 229 31.56 24.91 7.71
C GLU A 229 31.26 26.08 8.68
N ALA A 230 29.99 26.49 8.76
CA ALA A 230 29.51 27.53 9.67
C ALA A 230 28.64 26.96 10.79
N TYR A 231 28.50 27.71 11.88
CA TYR A 231 27.52 27.39 12.91
C TYR A 231 26.12 27.81 12.43
N VAL A 232 25.21 26.86 12.34
CA VAL A 232 23.81 27.12 11.98
C VAL A 232 22.98 27.21 13.26
N PRO A 233 22.40 28.38 13.58
CA PRO A 233 21.53 28.53 14.75
C PRO A 233 20.24 27.72 14.59
N ASP A 234 19.65 27.33 15.72
CA ASP A 234 18.39 26.59 15.81
C ASP A 234 18.37 25.25 15.06
N PHE A 235 19.47 24.49 15.12
CA PHE A 235 19.52 23.16 14.50
C PHE A 235 18.37 22.23 14.96
N ALA A 236 17.95 22.32 16.22
CA ALA A 236 16.83 21.53 16.74
C ALA A 236 15.49 21.84 16.05
N PHE A 237 15.30 23.08 15.58
CA PHE A 237 14.12 23.47 14.81
C PHE A 237 14.09 22.76 13.45
N LEU A 238 15.24 22.61 12.79
CA LEU A 238 15.33 21.89 11.51
C LEU A 238 15.00 20.40 11.67
N VAL A 239 15.47 19.78 12.76
CA VAL A 239 15.18 18.38 13.08
C VAL A 239 13.68 18.19 13.33
N HIS A 240 13.05 19.10 14.07
CA HIS A 240 11.60 19.06 14.29
C HIS A 240 10.80 19.32 13.00
N LYS A 241 11.21 20.28 12.16
CA LYS A 241 10.62 20.52 10.83
C LYS A 241 10.70 19.26 9.97
N MET A 242 11.86 18.63 9.87
CA MET A 242 12.07 17.39 9.11
C MET A 242 11.18 16.26 9.63
N MET A 243 11.08 16.08 10.95
CA MET A 243 10.24 15.07 11.58
C MET A 243 8.74 15.25 11.24
N ARG A 244 8.28 16.50 11.11
CA ARG A 244 6.91 16.81 10.68
C ARG A 244 6.73 16.64 9.16
N MET A 245 7.72 17.06 8.37
CA MET A 245 7.68 16.98 6.90
C MET A 245 7.63 15.54 6.38
N GLU A 246 8.46 14.66 6.93
CA GLU A 246 8.58 13.24 6.53
C GLU A 246 7.69 12.30 7.37
N ASP A 247 6.89 12.86 8.28
CA ASP A 247 6.06 12.12 9.25
C ASP A 247 6.79 10.97 9.98
N LEU A 248 7.96 11.29 10.53
CA LEU A 248 8.85 10.31 11.16
C LEU A 248 8.38 9.96 12.57
N ASN A 249 8.53 8.69 12.97
CA ASN A 249 8.29 8.23 14.35
C ASN A 249 9.40 8.69 15.30
N ALA A 250 10.66 8.52 14.90
CA ALA A 250 11.83 9.01 15.61
C ALA A 250 12.94 9.44 14.64
N ILE A 251 13.67 10.50 15.00
CA ILE A 251 14.80 11.02 14.24
C ILE A 251 15.97 11.34 15.17
N PHE A 252 17.18 11.02 14.72
CA PHE A 252 18.44 11.43 15.32
C PHE A 252 19.29 12.14 14.28
N ALA A 253 19.51 13.43 14.46
CA ALA A 253 20.31 14.24 13.55
C ALA A 253 21.68 14.54 14.16
N ILE A 254 22.74 14.13 13.48
CA ILE A 254 24.14 14.30 13.85
C ILE A 254 24.74 15.35 12.92
N ALA A 255 24.98 16.56 13.43
CA ALA A 255 25.56 17.66 12.66
C ALA A 255 26.94 18.05 13.15
N ARG A 256 27.94 17.98 12.29
CA ARG A 256 29.25 18.60 12.54
C ARG A 256 29.19 20.06 12.12
N MET A 257 29.33 20.98 13.08
CA MET A 257 29.41 22.40 12.80
C MET A 257 30.69 22.94 13.41
N VAL A 258 31.57 23.47 12.56
CA VAL A 258 32.91 23.93 12.95
C VAL A 258 33.70 22.77 13.61
N ASN A 259 34.03 22.88 14.90
CA ASN A 259 34.86 21.93 15.65
C ASN A 259 34.06 21.07 16.66
N LYS A 260 32.73 21.08 16.58
CA LYS A 260 31.84 20.32 17.48
C LYS A 260 30.83 19.50 16.68
N VAL A 261 30.41 18.37 17.24
CA VAL A 261 29.30 17.58 16.72
C VAL A 261 28.10 17.74 17.65
N TYR A 262 26.97 18.12 17.08
CA TYR A 262 25.69 18.23 17.75
C TYR A 262 24.83 17.04 17.39
N VAL A 263 24.23 16.39 18.38
CA VAL A 263 23.26 15.31 18.18
C VAL A 263 21.93 15.77 18.75
N ILE A 264 20.91 15.87 17.90
CA ILE A 264 19.55 16.22 18.32
C ILE A 264 18.64 15.04 18.01
N ALA A 265 17.86 14.62 19.00
CA ALA A 265 16.92 13.53 18.85
C ALA A 265 15.49 13.97 19.18
N ARG A 266 14.54 13.45 18.40
CA ARG A 266 13.09 13.65 18.60
C ARG A 266 12.36 12.35 18.38
N SER A 267 11.35 12.07 19.20
CA SER A 267 10.45 10.94 19.07
C SER A 267 9.00 11.37 19.28
N LYS A 268 8.07 10.81 18.50
CA LYS A 268 6.62 10.94 18.68
C LYS A 268 6.08 9.79 19.52
N THR A 269 6.91 8.80 19.82
CA THR A 269 6.48 7.51 20.31
C THR A 269 7.30 7.09 21.54
N SER A 270 6.66 6.43 22.49
CA SER A 270 7.32 6.02 23.75
C SER A 270 8.21 4.78 23.59
N GLU A 271 8.21 4.11 22.43
CA GLU A 271 9.09 2.97 22.14
C GLU A 271 10.54 3.38 21.91
N VAL A 272 10.79 4.67 21.63
CA VAL A 272 12.13 5.26 21.44
C VAL A 272 12.34 6.37 22.46
N ASP A 273 12.87 6.02 23.63
CA ASP A 273 13.23 7.00 24.66
C ASP A 273 14.55 7.71 24.28
N VAL A 274 14.43 8.86 23.61
CA VAL A 274 15.60 9.57 23.08
C VAL A 274 16.48 10.17 24.16
N GLY A 275 15.92 10.47 25.34
CA GLY A 275 16.67 10.97 26.50
C GLY A 275 17.62 9.92 27.04
N THR A 276 17.11 8.71 27.26
CA THR A 276 17.89 7.56 27.73
C THR A 276 18.96 7.16 26.72
N ILE A 277 18.64 7.21 25.41
CA ILE A 277 19.57 6.86 24.33
C ILE A 277 20.74 7.87 24.21
N LEU A 278 20.50 9.16 24.44
CA LEU A 278 21.55 10.19 24.34
C LEU A 278 22.31 10.43 25.65
N SER A 279 21.80 9.99 26.80
CA SER A 279 22.48 10.14 28.10
C SER A 279 23.92 9.60 28.12
N PRO A 280 24.25 8.43 27.54
CA PRO A 280 25.62 7.91 27.49
C PRO A 280 26.58 8.77 26.65
N LEU A 281 26.06 9.60 25.74
CA LEU A 281 26.84 10.52 24.92
C LEU A 281 27.05 11.89 25.60
N GLY A 282 26.68 12.03 26.88
CA GLY A 282 26.68 13.30 27.59
C GLY A 282 25.54 14.22 27.17
N GLY A 283 24.47 13.66 26.60
CA GLY A 283 23.25 14.38 26.25
C GLY A 283 22.26 14.50 27.41
N GLY A 284 21.38 15.50 27.34
CA GLY A 284 20.29 15.72 28.29
C GLY A 284 18.96 15.91 27.55
N GLY A 285 17.84 15.60 28.24
CA GLY A 285 16.50 15.72 27.69
C GLY A 285 15.46 14.86 28.40
N HIS A 286 14.31 14.67 27.76
CA HIS A 286 13.21 13.82 28.21
C HIS A 286 12.87 12.79 27.12
N THR A 287 11.95 11.86 27.39
CA THR A 287 11.63 10.69 26.55
C THR A 287 11.38 11.04 25.07
N TYR A 288 10.84 12.22 24.75
CA TYR A 288 10.50 12.64 23.38
C TYR A 288 11.49 13.62 22.73
N ALA A 289 12.39 14.24 23.51
CA ALA A 289 13.29 15.26 23.01
C ALA A 289 14.60 15.30 23.81
N ALA A 290 15.72 15.16 23.11
CA ALA A 290 17.05 15.19 23.74
C ALA A 290 18.11 15.82 22.83
N ALA A 291 19.20 16.29 23.43
CA ALA A 291 20.33 16.90 22.74
C ALA A 291 21.66 16.54 23.40
N ALA A 292 22.71 16.36 22.60
CA ALA A 292 24.08 16.13 23.05
C ALA A 292 25.09 16.95 22.24
N THR A 293 26.20 17.36 22.86
CA THR A 293 27.32 18.02 22.19
C THR A 293 28.61 17.24 22.42
N ILE A 294 29.21 16.72 21.35
CA ILE A 294 30.34 15.80 21.40
C ILE A 294 31.58 16.48 20.79
N ARG A 295 32.75 16.25 21.41
CA ARG A 295 34.06 16.73 20.93
C ARG A 295 34.98 15.54 20.65
N GLY A 296 35.86 15.66 19.65
CA GLY A 296 36.95 14.70 19.39
C GLY A 296 36.53 13.35 18.77
N LYS A 297 35.30 13.22 18.28
CA LYS A 297 34.83 12.04 17.53
C LYS A 297 34.34 12.46 16.14
N THR A 298 34.49 11.57 15.15
CA THR A 298 33.98 11.79 13.80
C THR A 298 32.47 11.50 13.71
N LEU A 299 31.79 12.02 12.68
CA LEU A 299 30.36 11.73 12.43
C LEU A 299 30.10 10.22 12.38
N VAL A 300 30.92 9.48 11.62
CA VAL A 300 30.81 8.02 11.45
C VAL A 300 30.95 7.27 12.78
N GLN A 301 31.87 7.69 13.66
CA GLN A 301 32.03 7.07 14.98
C GLN A 301 30.81 7.27 15.86
N ILE A 302 30.20 8.47 15.81
CA ILE A 302 29.01 8.80 16.60
C ILE A 302 27.79 8.06 16.05
N GLU A 303 27.63 8.01 14.73
CA GLU A 303 26.58 7.25 14.06
C GLU A 303 26.64 5.77 14.43
N HIS A 304 27.81 5.13 14.34
CA HIS A 304 27.97 3.72 14.70
C HIS A 304 27.65 3.44 16.17
N LEU A 305 28.10 4.30 17.09
CA LEU A 305 27.76 4.20 18.52
C LEU A 305 26.25 4.34 18.74
N LEU A 306 25.63 5.33 18.09
CA LEU A 306 24.20 5.61 18.22
C LEU A 306 23.35 4.45 17.71
N VAL A 307 23.66 3.92 16.52
CA VAL A 307 22.97 2.77 15.95
C VAL A 307 23.08 1.56 16.88
N GLY A 308 24.25 1.30 17.45
CA GLY A 308 24.43 0.23 18.45
C GLY A 308 23.52 0.39 19.67
N MET A 309 23.39 1.60 20.21
CA MET A 309 22.50 1.89 21.35
C MET A 309 21.01 1.77 20.98
N LEU A 310 20.64 2.12 19.75
CA LEU A 310 19.28 1.99 19.25
C LEU A 310 18.83 0.52 19.22
N TYR A 311 19.67 -0.40 18.73
CA TYR A 311 19.35 -1.84 18.72
C TYR A 311 19.12 -2.44 20.11
N GLN A 312 19.72 -1.86 21.15
CA GLN A 312 19.59 -2.32 22.53
C GLN A 312 18.39 -1.73 23.27
N SER A 313 17.92 -0.54 22.87
CA SER A 313 17.00 0.28 23.69
C SER A 313 15.56 0.34 23.15
N VAL A 314 15.33 -0.01 21.88
CA VAL A 314 14.01 0.08 21.23
C VAL A 314 13.13 -1.14 21.57
N ARG A 315 11.88 -0.93 22.02
CA ARG A 315 10.95 -2.01 22.42
C ARG A 315 10.10 -2.51 21.23
N SER A 316 9.89 -3.84 21.12
CA SER A 316 9.14 -4.50 20.01
C SER A 316 7.64 -4.73 20.33
N ARG A 317 6.77 -4.71 19.31
CA ARG A 317 5.29 -4.87 19.40
C ARG A 317 4.74 -6.22 18.89
N ARG A 318 5.57 -7.23 18.63
CA ARG A 318 5.12 -8.48 18.00
C ARG A 318 4.65 -9.51 19.04
N GLN A 319 3.33 -9.61 19.23
CA GLN A 319 2.69 -10.60 20.10
C GLN A 319 2.41 -11.94 19.39
N ALA A 320 2.37 -13.05 20.13
CA ALA A 320 2.21 -14.42 19.62
C ALA A 320 1.00 -14.59 18.70
N GLU A 321 -0.14 -13.96 19.02
CA GLU A 321 -1.37 -14.03 18.22
C GLU A 321 -1.21 -13.46 16.80
N ASN A 322 -0.33 -12.48 16.63
CA ASN A 322 -0.03 -11.85 15.35
C ASN A 322 1.03 -12.61 14.55
N LEU A 323 1.68 -13.60 15.18
CA LEU A 323 2.78 -14.39 14.59
C LEU A 323 2.36 -15.83 14.27
N MET A 324 1.32 -16.34 14.91
CA MET A 324 0.93 -17.74 14.79
C MET A 324 0.24 -18.08 13.47
N SER A 325 0.39 -19.34 13.06
CA SER A 325 -0.48 -19.95 12.05
C SER A 325 -1.73 -20.51 12.71
N SER A 326 -2.91 -20.11 12.23
CA SER A 326 -4.22 -20.56 12.73
C SER A 326 -5.13 -20.91 11.54
N PRO A 327 -6.01 -21.93 11.64
CA PRO A 327 -6.09 -22.91 12.73
C PRO A 327 -4.86 -23.84 12.74
N PRO A 328 -4.46 -24.35 13.92
CA PRO A 328 -3.34 -25.30 14.00
C PRO A 328 -3.75 -26.64 13.37
N ILE A 329 -2.81 -27.27 12.65
CA ILE A 329 -3.02 -28.62 12.12
C ILE A 329 -2.81 -29.63 13.25
N MET A 330 -3.87 -30.36 13.58
CA MET A 330 -3.93 -31.30 14.70
C MET A 330 -4.21 -32.72 14.20
N VAL A 331 -3.78 -33.70 14.98
CA VAL A 331 -4.08 -35.12 14.76
C VAL A 331 -4.52 -35.76 16.08
N ASP A 332 -5.48 -36.67 16.01
CA ASP A 332 -5.89 -37.45 17.19
C ASP A 332 -4.81 -38.48 17.57
N SER A 333 -4.64 -38.72 18.86
CA SER A 333 -3.59 -39.59 19.40
C SER A 333 -3.66 -41.04 18.90
N GLU A 334 -4.84 -41.53 18.55
CA GLU A 334 -5.06 -42.92 18.08
C GLU A 334 -4.88 -43.08 16.56
N VAL A 335 -4.62 -41.99 15.83
CA VAL A 335 -4.42 -42.05 14.36
C VAL A 335 -3.12 -42.77 14.03
N ALA A 336 -3.14 -43.62 13.01
CA ALA A 336 -1.99 -44.36 12.52
C ALA A 336 -0.90 -43.45 11.94
N CYS A 337 0.37 -43.81 12.09
CA CYS A 337 1.52 -43.04 11.59
C CYS A 337 1.45 -42.79 10.08
N LYS A 338 0.93 -43.73 9.29
CA LYS A 338 0.70 -43.56 7.84
C LYS A 338 -0.29 -42.45 7.52
N ASP A 339 -1.39 -42.36 8.24
CA ASP A 339 -2.40 -41.33 8.04
C ASP A 339 -1.91 -39.96 8.52
N ALA A 340 -1.15 -39.94 9.62
CA ALA A 340 -0.46 -38.75 10.06
C ALA A 340 0.60 -38.26 9.05
N ASN A 341 1.29 -39.17 8.34
CA ASN A 341 2.18 -38.79 7.23
C ASN A 341 1.41 -38.16 6.07
N ASN A 342 0.27 -38.75 5.70
CA ASN A 342 -0.60 -38.19 4.67
C ASN A 342 -1.06 -36.77 5.02
N LEU A 343 -1.37 -36.52 6.31
CA LEU A 343 -1.70 -35.17 6.81
C LEU A 343 -0.50 -34.23 6.69
N LEU A 344 0.70 -34.63 7.15
CA LEU A 344 1.93 -33.83 7.03
C LEU A 344 2.23 -33.44 5.58
N THR A 345 2.05 -34.36 4.63
CA THR A 345 2.23 -34.12 3.19
C THR A 345 1.13 -33.20 2.65
N ARG A 346 -0.14 -33.49 2.95
CA ARG A 346 -1.30 -32.73 2.48
C ARG A 346 -1.27 -31.27 2.91
N TYR A 347 -0.93 -31.00 4.17
CA TYR A 347 -0.84 -29.64 4.73
C TYR A 347 0.55 -29.01 4.55
N ASN A 348 1.51 -29.75 3.97
CA ASN A 348 2.91 -29.36 3.84
C ASN A 348 3.54 -28.83 5.15
N VAL A 349 3.21 -29.46 6.28
CA VAL A 349 3.75 -29.12 7.60
C VAL A 349 4.78 -30.15 8.04
N ASN A 350 5.71 -29.72 8.90
CA ASN A 350 6.78 -30.58 9.42
C ASN A 350 6.48 -31.15 10.81
N ALA A 351 5.38 -30.74 11.43
CA ALA A 351 4.93 -31.23 12.71
C ALA A 351 3.41 -31.09 12.82
N LEU A 352 2.81 -31.98 13.62
CA LEU A 352 1.40 -31.98 13.98
C LEU A 352 1.28 -31.84 15.50
N LEU A 353 0.29 -31.07 15.97
CA LEU A 353 -0.10 -31.11 17.36
C LEU A 353 -0.95 -32.35 17.60
N VAL A 354 -0.61 -33.12 18.63
CA VAL A 354 -1.34 -34.34 18.97
C VAL A 354 -2.34 -34.00 20.07
N THR A 355 -3.60 -34.34 19.82
CA THR A 355 -4.71 -34.04 20.71
C THR A 355 -5.49 -35.29 21.08
N GLU A 356 -6.18 -35.26 22.22
CA GLU A 356 -7.18 -36.25 22.60
C GLU A 356 -8.51 -35.53 22.79
N ASP A 357 -9.59 -36.11 22.25
CA ASP A 357 -10.94 -35.60 22.45
C ASP A 357 -11.48 -36.05 23.81
N ARG A 358 -11.76 -35.09 24.69
CA ARG A 358 -12.47 -35.32 25.95
C ARG A 358 -13.67 -34.38 26.02
N ASP A 359 -14.86 -34.95 26.13
CA ASP A 359 -16.12 -34.21 26.26
C ASP A 359 -16.34 -33.13 25.18
N GLY A 360 -15.87 -33.38 23.95
CA GLY A 360 -15.98 -32.48 22.81
C GLY A 360 -14.96 -31.34 22.77
N GLN A 361 -13.97 -31.35 23.68
CA GLN A 361 -12.84 -30.43 23.68
C GLN A 361 -11.53 -31.16 23.37
N LYS A 362 -10.79 -30.62 22.39
CA LYS A 362 -9.48 -31.16 21.98
C LYS A 362 -8.39 -30.71 22.94
N LYS A 363 -7.99 -31.61 23.84
CA LYS A 363 -6.90 -31.36 24.78
C LYS A 363 -5.55 -31.62 24.10
N LEU A 364 -4.60 -30.70 24.27
CA LEU A 364 -3.22 -30.86 23.79
C LEU A 364 -2.50 -31.94 24.61
N LEU A 365 -1.99 -32.98 23.94
CA LEU A 365 -1.17 -34.04 24.56
C LEU A 365 0.32 -33.91 24.24
N GLY A 366 0.65 -33.35 23.08
CA GLY A 366 2.03 -33.30 22.61
C GLY A 366 2.15 -32.87 21.16
N TYR A 367 3.26 -33.24 20.52
CA TYR A 367 3.47 -33.05 19.09
C TYR A 367 4.22 -34.23 18.47
N ILE A 368 4.08 -34.41 17.16
CA ILE A 368 4.87 -35.37 16.40
C ILE A 368 5.46 -34.70 15.16
N THR A 369 6.69 -35.04 14.80
CA THR A 369 7.40 -34.42 13.66
C THR A 369 7.45 -35.35 12.45
N ARG A 370 7.55 -34.77 11.25
CA ARG A 370 7.73 -35.50 9.99
C ARG A 370 8.90 -36.47 10.04
N GLN A 371 10.01 -36.07 10.66
CA GLN A 371 11.19 -36.92 10.79
C GLN A 371 10.91 -38.19 11.63
N VAL A 372 10.07 -38.10 12.66
CA VAL A 372 9.69 -39.26 13.48
C VAL A 372 8.76 -40.17 12.70
N ILE A 373 7.76 -39.59 12.02
CA ILE A 373 6.80 -40.35 11.20
C ILE A 373 7.49 -41.05 10.02
N GLU A 374 8.35 -40.36 9.27
CA GLU A 374 9.08 -40.97 8.14
C GLU A 374 9.99 -42.12 8.60
N LYS A 375 10.61 -42.01 9.79
CA LYS A 375 11.35 -43.12 10.41
C LYS A 375 10.44 -44.27 10.80
N ALA A 376 9.28 -44.00 11.40
CA ALA A 376 8.29 -45.02 11.73
C ALA A 376 7.85 -45.79 10.48
N LEU A 377 7.53 -45.09 9.39
CA LEU A 377 7.18 -45.69 8.10
C LEU A 377 8.33 -46.48 7.48
N TYR A 378 9.57 -45.99 7.56
CA TYR A 378 10.74 -46.73 7.11
C TYR A 378 10.91 -48.06 7.86
N HIS A 379 10.55 -48.10 9.13
CA HIS A 379 10.53 -49.32 9.96
C HIS A 379 9.25 -50.15 9.83
N LYS A 380 8.36 -49.85 8.88
CA LYS A 380 7.08 -50.54 8.62
C LYS A 380 6.09 -50.47 9.79
N LEU A 381 6.10 -49.35 10.52
CA LEU A 381 5.18 -49.06 11.62
C LEU A 381 3.99 -48.22 11.13
N ASP A 382 3.47 -48.53 9.96
CA ASP A 382 2.41 -47.80 9.27
C ASP A 382 1.15 -47.62 10.14
N ASP A 383 0.72 -48.71 10.79
CA ASP A 383 -0.55 -48.83 11.51
C ASP A 383 -0.43 -48.50 13.01
N VAL A 384 0.76 -48.16 13.50
CA VAL A 384 1.00 -47.84 14.92
C VAL A 384 0.47 -46.43 15.23
N PRO A 385 -0.25 -46.23 16.36
CA PRO A 385 -0.81 -44.93 16.69
C PRO A 385 0.28 -43.88 16.98
N VAL A 386 -0.02 -42.63 16.64
CA VAL A 386 0.87 -41.48 16.83
C VAL A 386 1.28 -41.30 18.30
N ARG A 387 0.40 -41.64 19.26
CA ARG A 387 0.68 -41.50 20.70
C ARG A 387 1.93 -42.25 21.16
N ASP A 388 2.29 -43.35 20.50
CA ASP A 388 3.39 -44.21 20.93
C ASP A 388 4.76 -43.60 20.57
N TYR A 389 4.78 -42.63 19.66
CA TYR A 389 6.00 -41.97 19.17
C TYR A 389 5.97 -40.43 19.29
N MET A 390 4.88 -39.86 19.81
CA MET A 390 4.79 -38.42 20.02
C MET A 390 5.71 -37.94 21.14
N SER A 391 6.09 -36.67 21.10
CA SER A 391 6.72 -35.98 22.22
C SER A 391 5.65 -35.36 23.11
N THR A 392 5.64 -35.73 24.39
CA THR A 392 4.68 -35.24 25.40
C THR A 392 5.11 -33.93 26.06
N GLU A 393 6.42 -33.64 26.08
CA GLU A 393 6.97 -32.41 26.62
C GLU A 393 6.81 -31.27 25.60
N ILE A 394 5.73 -30.48 25.76
CA ILE A 394 5.44 -29.32 24.94
C ILE A 394 5.07 -28.13 25.84
N GLU A 395 5.71 -27.01 25.61
CA GLU A 395 5.36 -25.75 26.26
C GLU A 395 4.42 -24.95 25.36
N SER A 396 3.70 -24.00 25.95
CA SER A 396 2.84 -23.08 25.21
C SER A 396 3.05 -21.65 25.68
N VAL A 397 2.54 -20.72 24.87
CA VAL A 397 2.46 -19.29 25.18
C VAL A 397 1.03 -18.79 25.11
N GLN A 398 0.74 -17.72 25.85
CA GLN A 398 -0.51 -16.98 25.72
C GLN A 398 -0.50 -16.14 24.43
N PRO A 399 -1.67 -15.75 23.89
CA PRO A 399 -1.78 -14.89 22.69
C PRO A 399 -1.00 -13.59 22.77
N GLU A 400 -0.90 -13.02 23.96
CA GLU A 400 -0.31 -11.72 24.23
C GLU A 400 1.22 -11.76 24.42
N ALA A 401 1.82 -12.97 24.44
CA ALA A 401 3.25 -13.20 24.67
C ALA A 401 4.14 -12.50 23.64
N ASP A 402 5.25 -11.91 24.09
CA ASP A 402 6.14 -11.13 23.24
C ASP A 402 7.25 -11.97 22.57
N LEU A 403 8.01 -11.36 21.66
CA LEU A 403 9.04 -12.06 20.91
C LEU A 403 10.17 -12.65 21.79
N PRO A 404 10.68 -11.95 22.82
CA PRO A 404 11.60 -12.55 23.80
C PRO A 404 11.05 -13.80 24.49
N GLU A 405 9.81 -13.77 24.99
CA GLU A 405 9.19 -14.94 25.64
C GLU A 405 9.06 -16.13 24.66
N ILE A 406 8.67 -15.84 23.41
CA ILE A 406 8.61 -16.86 22.34
C ILE A 406 10.00 -17.44 22.05
N GLN A 407 11.04 -16.60 22.03
CA GLN A 407 12.43 -17.03 21.79
C GLN A 407 12.93 -17.95 22.90
N GLU A 408 12.74 -17.54 24.16
CA GLU A 408 13.12 -18.28 25.35
C GLU A 408 12.53 -19.69 25.30
N LYS A 409 11.20 -19.80 25.12
CA LYS A 409 10.51 -21.10 25.08
C LYS A 409 10.90 -22.00 23.91
N ILE A 410 11.21 -21.44 22.74
CA ILE A 410 11.66 -22.25 21.59
C ILE A 410 13.12 -22.70 21.75
N ILE A 411 13.98 -21.86 22.32
CA ILE A 411 15.42 -22.10 22.42
C ILE A 411 15.75 -22.97 23.64
N GLU A 412 15.29 -22.58 24.83
CA GLU A 412 15.59 -23.29 26.09
C GLU A 412 14.98 -24.69 26.08
N SER A 413 13.69 -24.76 25.72
CA SER A 413 12.94 -26.02 25.72
C SER A 413 13.18 -26.83 24.44
N LYS A 414 14.07 -26.37 23.54
CA LYS A 414 14.47 -27.00 22.27
C LYS A 414 13.30 -27.44 21.37
N GLN A 415 12.16 -26.78 21.48
CA GLN A 415 10.93 -27.17 20.81
C GLN A 415 10.95 -26.68 19.35
N ARG A 416 10.48 -27.53 18.43
CA ARG A 416 10.36 -27.15 17.01
C ARG A 416 9.06 -26.41 16.69
N ILE A 417 8.09 -26.52 17.60
CA ILE A 417 6.71 -26.10 17.45
C ILE A 417 6.23 -25.59 18.82
N LEU A 418 5.67 -24.39 18.86
CA LEU A 418 5.20 -23.71 20.05
C LEU A 418 3.71 -23.38 19.89
N PRO A 419 2.81 -24.14 20.51
CA PRO A 419 1.39 -23.85 20.58
C PRO A 419 1.09 -22.50 21.25
N VAL A 420 0.16 -21.76 20.66
CA VAL A 420 -0.45 -20.58 21.28
C VAL A 420 -1.81 -21.00 21.84
N VAL A 421 -1.98 -20.88 23.16
CA VAL A 421 -3.11 -21.43 23.89
C VAL A 421 -3.72 -20.35 24.77
N LYS A 422 -5.05 -20.21 24.77
CA LYS A 422 -5.79 -19.35 25.69
C LYS A 422 -6.68 -20.22 26.58
N GLY A 423 -6.30 -20.39 27.85
CA GLY A 423 -6.90 -21.40 28.73
C GLY A 423 -6.60 -22.82 28.24
N GLU A 424 -7.63 -23.61 27.94
CA GLU A 424 -7.49 -24.96 27.35
C GLU A 424 -7.65 -24.99 25.82
N LYS A 425 -7.95 -23.84 25.19
CA LYS A 425 -8.20 -23.75 23.75
C LYS A 425 -6.92 -23.47 22.97
N ILE A 426 -6.58 -24.36 22.05
CA ILE A 426 -5.46 -24.19 21.11
C ILE A 426 -5.88 -23.22 20.01
N LEU A 427 -5.23 -22.06 19.93
CA LEU A 427 -5.57 -20.99 18.98
C LEU A 427 -4.72 -21.03 17.71
N GLY A 428 -3.47 -21.46 17.83
CA GLY A 428 -2.54 -21.52 16.71
C GLY A 428 -1.18 -22.07 17.11
N VAL A 429 -0.21 -21.91 16.21
CA VAL A 429 1.13 -22.45 16.41
C VAL A 429 2.21 -21.57 15.78
N ILE A 430 3.36 -21.48 16.46
CA ILE A 430 4.57 -20.79 16.01
C ILE A 430 5.69 -21.82 15.91
N THR A 431 6.34 -21.96 14.76
CA THR A 431 7.46 -22.89 14.59
C THR A 431 8.83 -22.26 14.87
N ARG A 432 9.86 -23.08 15.00
CA ARG A 432 11.24 -22.57 15.09
C ARG A 432 11.68 -21.85 13.81
N THR A 433 11.22 -22.29 12.65
CA THR A 433 11.49 -21.61 11.37
C THR A 433 10.78 -20.25 11.31
N ASP A 434 9.56 -20.21 11.83
CA ASP A 434 8.83 -18.97 12.03
C ASP A 434 9.68 -17.98 12.89
N LEU A 435 10.22 -18.43 14.03
CA LEU A 435 11.09 -17.57 14.85
C LEU A 435 12.36 -17.10 14.10
N LEU A 436 13.05 -18.02 13.40
CA LEU A 436 14.26 -17.67 12.65
C LEU A 436 14.01 -16.67 11.52
N ASN A 437 12.88 -16.76 10.81
CA ASN A 437 12.55 -15.81 9.75
C ASN A 437 12.22 -14.42 10.30
N ILE A 438 11.68 -14.34 11.53
CA ILE A 438 11.50 -13.06 12.23
C ILE A 438 12.88 -12.45 12.55
N LEU A 439 13.82 -13.27 13.02
CA LEU A 439 15.18 -12.86 13.41
C LEU A 439 16.05 -12.46 12.20
N VAL A 440 16.02 -13.22 11.11
CA VAL A 440 16.81 -12.95 9.90
C VAL A 440 16.35 -11.65 9.22
N GLY A 441 15.07 -11.30 9.33
CA GLY A 441 14.55 -10.00 8.90
C GLY A 441 15.16 -8.79 9.65
N GLN A 442 15.92 -9.02 10.73
CA GLN A 442 16.56 -7.99 11.56
C GLN A 442 18.06 -7.77 11.25
N SER A 443 18.71 -8.57 10.40
CA SER A 443 20.15 -8.45 10.14
C SER A 443 20.47 -7.58 8.91
N PRO A 444 21.09 -6.40 9.07
CA PRO A 444 21.58 -5.59 7.97
C PRO A 444 22.99 -6.06 7.55
N SER A 445 23.14 -7.30 7.07
CA SER A 445 24.32 -7.79 6.32
C SER A 445 24.26 -9.31 6.14
N ASN A 446 23.98 -9.74 4.91
CA ASN A 446 24.57 -10.93 4.26
C ASN A 446 24.01 -11.02 2.84
N GLU A 447 24.50 -10.13 1.96
CA GLU A 447 24.62 -10.48 0.54
C GLU A 447 25.68 -11.59 0.46
N LEU A 448 25.34 -12.74 -0.14
CA LEU A 448 26.18 -13.95 -0.33
C LEU A 448 25.81 -15.17 0.54
N GLN A 449 24.53 -15.56 0.57
CA GLN A 449 24.19 -17.00 0.60
C GLN A 449 23.11 -17.30 -0.43
N LEU A 450 23.41 -18.24 -1.34
CA LEU A 450 22.43 -18.82 -2.26
C LEU A 450 21.31 -19.46 -1.43
N PRO A 451 20.02 -19.12 -1.65
CA PRO A 451 18.94 -19.74 -0.90
C PRO A 451 18.77 -21.19 -1.37
N ASP A 452 18.74 -22.13 -0.41
CA ASP A 452 18.22 -23.47 -0.61
C ASP A 452 16.68 -23.41 -0.68
N PRO A 453 16.05 -23.68 -1.84
CA PRO A 453 14.62 -23.46 -2.08
C PRO A 453 13.69 -24.46 -1.37
N ALA A 454 14.21 -25.33 -0.49
CA ALA A 454 13.43 -26.40 0.13
C ALA A 454 12.87 -26.10 1.54
N ARG A 455 13.17 -24.94 2.18
CA ARG A 455 12.94 -24.79 3.64
C ARG A 455 12.42 -23.47 4.22
N GLU A 456 11.91 -22.53 3.43
CA GLU A 456 11.41 -21.26 4.01
C GLU A 456 9.91 -21.29 4.36
N THR A 457 9.59 -21.27 5.66
CA THR A 457 8.20 -21.03 6.15
C THR A 457 8.00 -19.55 6.41
N VAL A 458 7.26 -18.91 5.53
CA VAL A 458 7.29 -17.47 5.34
C VAL A 458 6.36 -16.73 6.32
N HIS A 459 6.86 -15.70 7.00
CA HIS A 459 6.05 -14.80 7.83
C HIS A 459 5.59 -13.56 7.09
N ALA A 460 4.38 -13.09 7.40
CA ALA A 460 3.82 -11.89 6.80
C ALA A 460 4.57 -10.64 7.25
N ARG A 461 5.06 -9.88 6.28
CA ARG A 461 5.33 -8.45 6.45
C ARG A 461 4.00 -7.74 6.45
N ILE A 462 3.71 -7.04 7.53
CA ILE A 462 2.45 -6.33 7.74
C ILE A 462 2.72 -4.82 7.66
N ARG A 463 1.91 -4.09 6.89
CA ARG A 463 2.02 -2.63 6.75
C ARG A 463 0.64 -1.98 6.69
N ASN A 464 0.41 -0.92 7.45
CA ASN A 464 -0.79 -0.10 7.25
C ASN A 464 -0.64 0.75 5.99
N ILE A 465 -1.62 0.67 5.08
CA ILE A 465 -1.63 1.37 3.79
C ILE A 465 -2.92 2.19 3.59
N VAL A 466 -3.62 2.58 4.64
CA VAL A 466 -4.91 3.32 4.54
C VAL A 466 -4.76 4.61 3.74
N LYS A 467 -3.69 5.38 3.98
CA LYS A 467 -3.40 6.60 3.22
C LYS A 467 -3.23 6.31 1.72
N PHE A 468 -2.47 5.27 1.40
CA PHE A 468 -2.27 4.82 0.01
C PHE A 468 -3.57 4.35 -0.64
N LEU A 469 -4.46 3.67 0.10
CA LEU A 469 -5.78 3.30 -0.40
C LEU A 469 -6.64 4.54 -0.69
N ARG A 470 -6.65 5.53 0.20
CA ARG A 470 -7.38 6.79 0.00
C ARG A 470 -6.87 7.60 -1.19
N GLU A 471 -5.56 7.56 -1.45
CA GLU A 471 -4.96 8.22 -2.61
C GLU A 471 -5.26 7.52 -3.94
N ARG A 472 -5.52 6.20 -3.92
CA ARG A 472 -5.57 5.37 -5.14
C ARG A 472 -6.95 4.88 -5.51
N LEU A 473 -7.84 4.72 -4.53
CA LEU A 473 -9.17 4.20 -4.73
C LEU A 473 -10.19 5.33 -4.77
N SER A 474 -11.25 5.14 -5.55
CA SER A 474 -12.39 6.05 -5.52
C SER A 474 -13.16 5.87 -4.21
N GLU A 475 -13.89 6.91 -3.81
CA GLU A 475 -14.80 6.87 -2.65
C GLU A 475 -15.78 5.69 -2.69
N ARG A 476 -16.21 5.31 -3.90
CA ARG A 476 -17.04 4.12 -4.13
C ARG A 476 -16.35 2.84 -3.62
N PHE A 477 -15.08 2.63 -3.98
CA PHE A 477 -14.33 1.44 -3.57
C PHE A 477 -14.01 1.44 -2.07
N LEU A 478 -13.64 2.58 -1.51
CA LEU A 478 -13.35 2.72 -0.07
C LEU A 478 -14.60 2.38 0.77
N THR A 479 -15.72 3.05 0.47
CA THR A 479 -17.00 2.80 1.15
C THR A 479 -17.43 1.35 1.02
N MET A 480 -17.21 0.73 -0.15
CA MET A 480 -17.54 -0.66 -0.39
C MET A 480 -16.69 -1.61 0.45
N PHE A 481 -15.38 -1.37 0.54
CA PHE A 481 -14.45 -2.16 1.34
C PHE A 481 -14.70 -2.03 2.85
N GLU A 482 -15.00 -0.83 3.33
CA GLU A 482 -15.39 -0.60 4.73
C GLU A 482 -16.66 -1.42 5.08
N LYS A 483 -17.70 -1.34 4.24
CA LYS A 483 -18.93 -2.13 4.42
C LYS A 483 -18.71 -3.65 4.36
N ILE A 484 -17.78 -4.11 3.50
CA ILE A 484 -17.39 -5.52 3.43
C ILE A 484 -16.77 -5.95 4.77
N GLY A 485 -15.84 -5.14 5.29
CA GLY A 485 -15.22 -5.31 6.60
C GLY A 485 -16.24 -5.44 7.72
N GLU A 486 -17.12 -4.46 7.85
CA GLU A 486 -18.19 -4.44 8.87
C GLU A 486 -19.09 -5.66 8.78
N THR A 487 -19.45 -6.08 7.56
CA THR A 487 -20.33 -7.24 7.35
C THR A 487 -19.67 -8.55 7.77
N ALA A 488 -18.37 -8.68 7.50
CA ALA A 488 -17.56 -9.83 7.90
C ALA A 488 -17.39 -9.88 9.42
N ASP A 489 -17.13 -8.73 10.05
CA ASP A 489 -16.93 -8.60 11.49
C ASP A 489 -18.20 -9.00 12.26
N GLN A 490 -19.37 -8.55 11.80
CA GLN A 490 -20.67 -8.97 12.34
C GLN A 490 -20.95 -10.48 12.22
N LEU A 491 -20.24 -11.19 11.33
CA LEU A 491 -20.33 -12.65 11.17
C LEU A 491 -19.20 -13.38 11.92
N GLY A 492 -18.28 -12.66 12.55
CA GLY A 492 -17.08 -13.23 13.18
C GLY A 492 -16.07 -13.77 12.16
N PHE A 493 -16.06 -13.24 10.94
CA PHE A 493 -15.13 -13.62 9.88
C PHE A 493 -14.10 -12.52 9.62
N LYS A 494 -12.94 -12.92 9.08
CA LYS A 494 -11.97 -11.98 8.53
C LYS A 494 -12.14 -11.86 7.03
N ALA A 495 -12.11 -10.64 6.52
CA ALA A 495 -12.26 -10.33 5.11
C ALA A 495 -11.00 -9.68 4.56
N TYR A 496 -10.60 -10.14 3.37
CA TYR A 496 -9.43 -9.67 2.65
C TYR A 496 -9.80 -9.35 1.21
N VAL A 497 -9.26 -8.27 0.65
CA VAL A 497 -9.12 -8.16 -0.81
C VAL A 497 -7.74 -8.71 -1.18
N ALA A 498 -7.65 -9.59 -2.18
CA ALA A 498 -6.41 -10.30 -2.48
C ALA A 498 -6.13 -10.40 -3.97
N GLY A 499 -4.89 -10.74 -4.33
CA GLY A 499 -4.56 -11.15 -5.70
C GLY A 499 -4.29 -10.03 -6.68
N GLY A 500 -4.87 -10.16 -7.88
CA GLY A 500 -4.57 -9.30 -9.03
C GLY A 500 -4.90 -7.84 -8.77
N PHE A 501 -6.01 -7.57 -8.06
CA PHE A 501 -6.39 -6.22 -7.65
C PHE A 501 -5.30 -5.55 -6.81
N VAL A 502 -4.81 -6.24 -5.78
CA VAL A 502 -3.80 -5.69 -4.87
C VAL A 502 -2.48 -5.47 -5.62
N ARG A 503 -2.06 -6.42 -6.46
CA ARG A 503 -0.89 -6.23 -7.33
C ARG A 503 -1.03 -4.98 -8.20
N ASP A 504 -2.17 -4.83 -8.88
CA ASP A 504 -2.39 -3.74 -9.84
C ASP A 504 -2.45 -2.37 -9.14
N LEU A 505 -2.97 -2.33 -7.91
CA LEU A 505 -2.88 -1.16 -7.03
C LEU A 505 -1.42 -0.70 -6.82
N PHE A 506 -0.49 -1.63 -6.54
CA PHE A 506 0.94 -1.33 -6.39
C PHE A 506 1.66 -1.04 -7.72
N LEU A 507 1.10 -1.49 -8.85
CA LEU A 507 1.60 -1.19 -10.19
C LEU A 507 1.02 0.09 -10.78
N TYR A 508 0.21 0.83 -10.03
CA TYR A 508 -0.48 2.04 -10.48
C TYR A 508 -1.38 1.81 -11.70
N ARG A 509 -2.07 0.67 -11.73
CA ARG A 509 -3.00 0.31 -12.81
C ARG A 509 -4.43 0.24 -12.28
N PRO A 510 -5.42 0.76 -13.03
CA PRO A 510 -6.82 0.58 -12.68
C PRO A 510 -7.19 -0.90 -12.82
N ASN A 511 -7.91 -1.42 -11.84
CA ASN A 511 -8.46 -2.77 -11.86
C ASN A 511 -9.82 -2.79 -11.15
N GLU A 512 -10.85 -3.27 -11.84
CA GLU A 512 -12.21 -3.38 -11.33
C GLU A 512 -12.58 -4.83 -10.94
N ASP A 513 -11.69 -5.79 -11.17
CA ASP A 513 -11.86 -7.19 -10.78
C ASP A 513 -11.53 -7.36 -9.29
N ILE A 514 -12.57 -7.26 -8.45
CA ILE A 514 -12.44 -7.36 -6.99
C ILE A 514 -12.60 -8.81 -6.54
N ASP A 515 -11.50 -9.38 -6.04
CA ASP A 515 -11.44 -10.69 -5.40
C ASP A 515 -11.45 -10.54 -3.87
N ILE A 516 -12.57 -10.88 -3.24
CA ILE A 516 -12.71 -10.94 -1.78
C ILE A 516 -12.49 -12.36 -1.28
N VAL A 517 -11.60 -12.51 -0.31
CA VAL A 517 -11.31 -13.75 0.38
C VAL A 517 -11.80 -13.66 1.81
N ILE A 518 -12.64 -14.61 2.23
CA ILE A 518 -13.21 -14.69 3.57
C ILE A 518 -12.59 -15.87 4.32
N GLU A 519 -11.91 -15.61 5.44
CA GLU A 519 -11.56 -16.66 6.40
C GLU A 519 -12.81 -17.06 7.18
N GLY A 520 -13.57 -17.99 6.60
CA GLY A 520 -14.88 -18.41 7.07
C GLY A 520 -15.77 -18.87 5.91
N ASP A 521 -17.09 -18.87 6.12
CA ASP A 521 -18.06 -19.19 5.06
C ASP A 521 -18.31 -17.97 4.16
N GLY A 522 -17.61 -17.94 3.03
CA GLY A 522 -17.70 -16.89 2.02
C GLY A 522 -19.06 -16.85 1.33
N ILE A 523 -19.80 -17.96 1.25
CA ILE A 523 -21.14 -17.98 0.67
C ILE A 523 -22.14 -17.35 1.65
N ALA A 524 -22.02 -17.66 2.95
CA ALA A 524 -22.83 -17.02 3.98
C ALA A 524 -22.56 -15.51 4.03
N PHE A 525 -21.29 -15.10 4.01
CA PHE A 525 -20.89 -13.69 3.89
C PHE A 525 -21.52 -13.04 2.64
N ALA A 526 -21.35 -13.64 1.46
CA ALA A 526 -21.83 -13.07 0.21
C ALA A 526 -23.36 -12.91 0.20
N LYS A 527 -24.11 -13.87 0.75
CA LYS A 527 -25.57 -13.78 0.88
C LYS A 527 -25.98 -12.60 1.77
N LYS A 528 -25.31 -12.41 2.91
CA LYS A 528 -25.60 -11.30 3.83
C LYS A 528 -25.28 -9.95 3.19
N TYR A 529 -24.09 -9.82 2.61
CA TYR A 529 -23.65 -8.59 1.96
C TYR A 529 -24.52 -8.22 0.74
N ALA A 530 -24.85 -9.20 -0.12
CA ALA A 530 -25.70 -8.96 -1.28
C ALA A 530 -27.11 -8.48 -0.87
N LYS A 531 -27.69 -9.07 0.20
CA LYS A 531 -28.98 -8.63 0.74
C LYS A 531 -28.94 -7.18 1.24
N MET A 532 -27.86 -6.79 1.92
CA MET A 532 -27.67 -5.42 2.41
C MET A 532 -27.59 -4.41 1.25
N CYS A 533 -26.93 -4.77 0.16
CA CYS A 533 -26.70 -3.90 -0.99
C CYS A 533 -27.80 -3.98 -2.07
N GLY A 534 -28.84 -4.80 -1.88
CA GLY A 534 -29.85 -5.05 -2.92
C GLY A 534 -29.30 -5.73 -4.18
N ALA A 535 -28.19 -6.45 -4.05
CA ALA A 535 -27.48 -7.12 -5.15
C ALA A 535 -27.96 -8.57 -5.34
N ARG A 536 -27.74 -9.10 -6.55
CA ARG A 536 -27.98 -10.52 -6.87
C ARG A 536 -26.75 -11.35 -6.52
N ILE A 537 -26.94 -12.63 -6.26
CA ILE A 537 -25.84 -13.56 -5.94
C ILE A 537 -25.94 -14.83 -6.79
N HIS A 538 -24.79 -15.33 -7.24
CA HIS A 538 -24.65 -16.64 -7.84
C HIS A 538 -23.59 -17.45 -7.09
N SER A 539 -24.00 -18.53 -6.42
CA SER A 539 -23.10 -19.32 -5.54
C SER A 539 -22.73 -20.66 -6.16
N TYR A 540 -21.47 -21.05 -6.03
CA TYR A 540 -20.92 -22.35 -6.42
C TYR A 540 -20.45 -23.12 -5.19
N ALA A 541 -21.38 -23.83 -4.53
CA ALA A 541 -21.14 -24.51 -3.26
C ALA A 541 -19.94 -25.48 -3.27
N LYS A 542 -19.71 -26.19 -4.38
CA LYS A 542 -18.60 -27.16 -4.52
C LYS A 542 -17.21 -26.54 -4.32
N PHE A 543 -17.07 -25.24 -4.59
CA PHE A 543 -15.79 -24.54 -4.54
C PHE A 543 -15.73 -23.47 -3.42
N GLY A 544 -16.81 -23.32 -2.65
CA GLY A 544 -16.90 -22.28 -1.62
C GLY A 544 -16.81 -20.86 -2.21
N THR A 545 -17.31 -20.64 -3.43
CA THR A 545 -17.25 -19.33 -4.09
C THR A 545 -18.65 -18.79 -4.41
N ALA A 546 -18.76 -17.47 -4.49
CA ALA A 546 -19.96 -16.77 -4.89
C ALA A 546 -19.61 -15.49 -5.66
N VAL A 547 -20.45 -15.13 -6.63
CA VAL A 547 -20.35 -13.87 -7.36
C VAL A 547 -21.50 -12.98 -6.94
N ILE A 548 -21.19 -11.78 -6.48
CA ILE A 548 -22.17 -10.73 -6.16
C ILE A 548 -22.28 -9.81 -7.38
N ILE A 549 -23.50 -9.58 -7.85
CA ILE A 549 -23.80 -8.82 -9.06
C ILE A 549 -24.68 -7.63 -8.68
N PHE A 550 -24.15 -6.43 -8.81
CA PHE A 550 -24.82 -5.17 -8.48
C PHE A 550 -25.78 -4.72 -9.59
N PRO A 551 -26.75 -3.82 -9.28
CA PRO A 551 -27.71 -3.33 -10.26
C PRO A 551 -27.09 -2.63 -11.48
N ASP A 552 -25.92 -2.00 -11.31
CA ASP A 552 -25.16 -1.33 -12.37
C ASP A 552 -24.29 -2.30 -13.20
N GLY A 553 -24.36 -3.62 -12.91
CA GLY A 553 -23.60 -4.64 -13.60
C GLY A 553 -22.21 -4.91 -13.02
N PHE A 554 -21.76 -4.13 -12.03
CA PHE A 554 -20.50 -4.36 -11.32
C PHE A 554 -20.53 -5.70 -10.58
N LYS A 555 -19.38 -6.38 -10.50
CA LYS A 555 -19.28 -7.72 -9.92
C LYS A 555 -18.17 -7.79 -8.88
N ILE A 556 -18.42 -8.59 -7.84
CA ILE A 556 -17.41 -8.95 -6.85
C ILE A 556 -17.38 -10.47 -6.76
N ASP A 557 -16.18 -11.02 -6.88
CA ASP A 557 -15.92 -12.43 -6.65
C ASP A 557 -15.59 -12.63 -5.17
N VAL A 558 -16.31 -13.55 -4.53
CA VAL A 558 -16.11 -13.93 -3.12
C VAL A 558 -15.70 -15.38 -3.07
N ALA A 559 -14.60 -15.65 -2.38
CA ALA A 559 -14.11 -17.00 -2.12
C ALA A 559 -13.90 -17.20 -0.62
N SER A 560 -14.24 -18.38 -0.12
CA SER A 560 -13.70 -18.83 1.16
C SER A 560 -12.20 -19.09 1.03
N ALA A 561 -11.42 -18.63 2.01
CA ALA A 561 -10.01 -18.97 2.16
C ALA A 561 -9.88 -20.49 2.22
N ARG A 562 -9.03 -21.03 1.35
CA ARG A 562 -8.97 -22.47 1.13
C ARG A 562 -7.58 -22.96 0.77
N MET A 563 -7.30 -24.20 1.17
CA MET A 563 -6.13 -24.94 0.74
C MET A 563 -6.51 -25.82 -0.46
N GLU A 564 -5.58 -25.97 -1.40
CA GLU A 564 -5.74 -26.85 -2.55
C GLU A 564 -4.78 -28.03 -2.44
N TYR A 565 -5.30 -29.24 -2.67
CA TYR A 565 -4.51 -30.47 -2.74
C TYR A 565 -4.69 -31.13 -4.11
N TYR A 566 -3.58 -31.49 -4.75
CA TYR A 566 -3.55 -32.13 -6.06
C TYR A 566 -3.21 -33.61 -5.91
N LYS A 567 -4.12 -34.50 -6.34
CA LYS A 567 -3.91 -35.95 -6.26
C LYS A 567 -2.84 -36.46 -7.23
N SER A 568 -2.67 -35.77 -8.36
CA SER A 568 -1.69 -36.09 -9.39
C SER A 568 -1.35 -34.82 -10.20
N PRO A 569 -0.21 -34.78 -10.91
CA PRO A 569 0.16 -33.66 -11.78
C PRO A 569 -0.98 -33.28 -12.76
N ALA A 570 -1.15 -31.98 -13.00
CA ALA A 570 -2.16 -31.39 -13.90
C ALA A 570 -3.65 -31.69 -13.57
N ALA A 571 -3.97 -32.37 -12.46
CA ALA A 571 -5.34 -32.66 -12.04
C ALA A 571 -6.06 -31.42 -11.48
N LEU A 572 -7.39 -31.48 -11.37
CA LEU A 572 -8.15 -30.47 -10.64
C LEU A 572 -7.93 -30.63 -9.12
N PRO A 573 -7.79 -29.53 -8.36
CA PRO A 573 -7.56 -29.60 -6.93
C PRO A 573 -8.81 -30.00 -6.15
N THR A 574 -8.62 -30.65 -5.00
CA THR A 574 -9.61 -30.74 -3.92
C THR A 574 -9.44 -29.59 -2.94
N VAL A 575 -10.54 -29.08 -2.39
CA VAL A 575 -10.61 -27.79 -1.70
C VAL A 575 -11.09 -27.96 -0.26
N GLU A 576 -10.44 -27.30 0.71
CA GLU A 576 -10.79 -27.33 2.14
C GLU A 576 -10.60 -25.93 2.76
N MET A 577 -11.49 -25.53 3.68
CA MET A 577 -11.43 -24.24 4.37
C MET A 577 -10.11 -24.07 5.12
N SER A 578 -9.46 -22.92 4.98
CA SER A 578 -8.15 -22.65 5.58
C SER A 578 -7.93 -21.18 5.92
N SER A 579 -6.71 -20.83 6.33
CA SER A 579 -6.29 -19.44 6.51
C SER A 579 -5.91 -18.75 5.20
N ILE A 580 -5.82 -17.43 5.25
CA ILE A 580 -5.37 -16.53 4.18
C ILE A 580 -3.95 -16.88 3.75
N LYS A 581 -3.07 -17.26 4.70
CA LYS A 581 -1.70 -17.68 4.38
C LYS A 581 -1.68 -18.88 3.45
N LEU A 582 -2.49 -19.90 3.74
CA LEU A 582 -2.60 -21.11 2.93
C LEU A 582 -3.32 -20.83 1.60
N ASP A 583 -4.32 -19.94 1.59
CA ASP A 583 -4.99 -19.49 0.37
C ASP A 583 -4.05 -18.74 -0.58
N LEU A 584 -3.17 -17.90 -0.05
CA LEU A 584 -2.18 -17.18 -0.82
C LEU A 584 -1.06 -18.10 -1.31
N PHE A 585 -0.68 -19.12 -0.53
CA PHE A 585 0.39 -20.06 -0.90
C PHE A 585 0.06 -20.89 -2.14
N ARG A 586 -1.21 -21.27 -2.33
CA ARG A 586 -1.66 -22.06 -3.49
C ARG A 586 -1.71 -21.26 -4.80
N ARG A 587 -1.45 -19.95 -4.77
CA ARG A 587 -1.49 -19.09 -5.97
C ARG A 587 -0.31 -19.38 -6.90
N ASP A 588 -0.32 -18.73 -8.06
CA ASP A 588 0.64 -18.99 -9.12
C ASP A 588 2.01 -18.34 -8.87
N PHE A 589 2.00 -17.04 -8.56
CA PHE A 589 3.21 -16.23 -8.42
C PHE A 589 3.19 -15.36 -7.17
N THR A 590 4.38 -15.09 -6.62
CA THR A 590 4.59 -14.21 -5.46
C THR A 590 3.86 -12.86 -5.63
N ILE A 591 3.98 -12.22 -6.79
CA ILE A 591 3.34 -10.93 -7.09
C ILE A 591 1.80 -10.95 -6.96
N ASN A 592 1.16 -12.11 -7.00
CA ASN A 592 -0.28 -12.31 -6.86
C ASN A 592 -0.69 -12.77 -5.45
N THR A 593 0.20 -12.68 -4.47
CA THR A 593 -0.01 -13.16 -3.10
C THR A 593 -0.15 -12.06 -2.05
N LEU A 594 -0.32 -10.81 -2.49
CA LEU A 594 -0.68 -9.72 -1.59
C LEU A 594 -2.16 -9.80 -1.22
N ALA A 595 -2.44 -9.50 0.04
CA ALA A 595 -3.79 -9.33 0.57
C ALA A 595 -3.88 -8.07 1.44
N ILE A 596 -5.05 -7.44 1.50
CA ILE A 596 -5.33 -6.29 2.36
C ILE A 596 -6.53 -6.65 3.23
N GLU A 597 -6.36 -6.54 4.55
CA GLU A 597 -7.42 -6.78 5.51
C GLU A 597 -8.44 -5.64 5.50
N LEU A 598 -9.72 -6.02 5.54
CA LEU A 598 -10.85 -5.09 5.42
C LEU A 598 -11.63 -4.92 6.72
N ASN A 599 -11.39 -5.73 7.75
CA ASN A 599 -12.05 -5.60 9.05
C ASN A 599 -11.80 -4.23 9.69
N PRO A 600 -12.75 -3.62 10.42
CA PRO A 600 -12.64 -2.23 10.89
C PRO A 600 -11.42 -1.95 11.78
N ASP A 601 -11.06 -2.89 12.66
CA ASP A 601 -9.93 -2.80 13.58
C ASP A 601 -8.57 -2.81 12.87
N ARG A 602 -8.49 -3.47 11.72
CA ARG A 602 -7.26 -3.64 10.92
C ARG A 602 -7.41 -3.15 9.48
N PHE A 603 -8.36 -2.25 9.22
CA PHE A 603 -8.68 -1.81 7.86
C PHE A 603 -7.43 -1.25 7.17
N GLY A 604 -7.19 -1.70 5.94
CA GLY A 604 -6.04 -1.26 5.15
C GLY A 604 -4.71 -1.85 5.61
N THR A 605 -4.73 -2.96 6.35
CA THR A 605 -3.52 -3.71 6.71
C THR A 605 -3.09 -4.60 5.54
N LEU A 606 -2.01 -4.23 4.86
CA LEU A 606 -1.37 -5.05 3.83
C LEU A 606 -0.63 -6.22 4.47
N ILE A 607 -0.85 -7.41 3.91
CA ILE A 607 -0.24 -8.67 4.30
C ILE A 607 0.57 -9.20 3.12
N ASP A 608 1.89 -9.31 3.30
CA ASP A 608 2.81 -9.89 2.34
C ASP A 608 3.60 -11.03 3.01
N PHE A 609 3.11 -12.26 2.85
CA PHE A 609 3.90 -13.44 3.23
C PHE A 609 5.08 -13.56 2.27
N PHE A 610 4.86 -13.78 0.98
CA PHE A 610 5.86 -14.33 0.06
C PHE A 610 6.78 -13.31 -0.61
N ASN A 611 7.07 -12.20 0.05
CA ASN A 611 7.93 -11.11 -0.44
C ASN A 611 7.48 -10.54 -1.80
N ALA A 612 6.18 -10.52 -2.06
CA ALA A 612 5.59 -10.04 -3.30
C ALA A 612 5.99 -8.59 -3.60
N GLN A 613 6.08 -7.72 -2.59
CA GLN A 613 6.52 -6.33 -2.77
C GLN A 613 7.96 -6.24 -3.30
N LYS A 614 8.85 -7.14 -2.84
CA LYS A 614 10.23 -7.19 -3.32
C LYS A 614 10.27 -7.59 -4.79
N ASP A 615 9.48 -8.60 -5.17
CA ASP A 615 9.42 -9.07 -6.55
C ASP A 615 8.76 -8.05 -7.48
N ILE A 616 7.72 -7.32 -7.03
CA ILE A 616 7.14 -6.19 -7.76
C ILE A 616 8.20 -5.11 -8.00
N LYS A 617 8.94 -4.71 -6.95
CA LYS A 617 10.02 -3.71 -7.07
C LYS A 617 11.16 -4.18 -7.98
N ALA A 618 11.51 -5.46 -7.91
CA ALA A 618 12.54 -6.08 -8.75
C ALA A 618 12.04 -6.43 -10.16
N LYS A 619 10.76 -6.20 -10.48
CA LYS A 619 10.11 -6.60 -11.73
C LYS A 619 10.32 -8.09 -12.07
N ALA A 620 10.18 -8.95 -11.06
CA ALA A 620 10.43 -10.38 -11.16
C ALA A 620 9.14 -11.20 -11.05
N ILE A 621 9.03 -12.26 -11.85
CA ILE A 621 7.99 -13.28 -11.72
C ILE A 621 8.61 -14.53 -11.11
N ARG A 622 8.11 -14.92 -9.93
CA ARG A 622 8.58 -16.09 -9.18
C ARG A 622 7.40 -16.95 -8.73
N VAL A 623 7.57 -18.26 -8.82
CA VAL A 623 6.63 -19.24 -8.24
C VAL A 623 6.85 -19.37 -6.73
N LEU A 624 5.82 -19.81 -6.02
CA LEU A 624 5.83 -19.99 -4.56
C LEU A 624 6.57 -21.26 -4.09
N HIS A 625 6.63 -22.29 -4.94
CA HIS A 625 7.31 -23.55 -4.65
C HIS A 625 7.73 -24.27 -5.94
N ASN A 626 8.71 -25.17 -5.84
CA ASN A 626 9.33 -25.84 -6.99
C ASN A 626 8.37 -26.74 -7.78
N LEU A 627 7.30 -27.22 -7.14
CA LEU A 627 6.29 -28.09 -7.77
C LEU A 627 5.15 -27.31 -8.45
N SER A 628 5.18 -25.97 -8.46
CA SER A 628 4.08 -25.12 -8.97
C SER A 628 3.66 -25.48 -10.40
N PHE A 629 4.62 -25.72 -11.31
CA PHE A 629 4.32 -26.10 -12.70
C PHE A 629 4.02 -27.60 -12.88
N VAL A 630 4.33 -28.43 -11.88
CA VAL A 630 3.94 -29.85 -11.87
C VAL A 630 2.47 -29.98 -11.47
N GLU A 631 2.06 -29.23 -10.44
CA GLU A 631 0.68 -29.14 -9.99
C GLU A 631 -0.22 -28.53 -11.07
N ASP A 632 0.19 -27.39 -11.62
CA ASP A 632 -0.56 -26.72 -12.68
C ASP A 632 0.35 -26.16 -13.80
N PRO A 633 0.56 -26.91 -14.88
CA PRO A 633 1.35 -26.46 -16.01
C PRO A 633 0.76 -25.24 -16.74
N THR A 634 -0.53 -24.92 -16.57
CA THR A 634 -1.12 -23.72 -17.19
C THR A 634 -0.51 -22.42 -16.65
N ARG A 635 0.07 -22.45 -15.45
CA ARG A 635 0.79 -21.32 -14.85
C ARG A 635 1.95 -20.85 -15.74
N VAL A 636 2.53 -21.69 -16.59
CA VAL A 636 3.61 -21.24 -17.48
C VAL A 636 3.11 -20.25 -18.54
N PHE A 637 1.94 -20.48 -19.12
CA PHE A 637 1.31 -19.52 -20.04
C PHE A 637 1.00 -18.20 -19.31
N ARG A 638 0.54 -18.28 -18.05
CA ARG A 638 0.31 -17.12 -17.20
C ARG A 638 1.59 -16.36 -16.87
N ALA A 639 2.69 -17.06 -16.59
CA ALA A 639 4.00 -16.45 -16.32
C ALA A 639 4.45 -15.61 -17.51
N ILE A 640 4.39 -16.19 -18.71
CA ILE A 640 4.77 -15.51 -19.96
C ILE A 640 3.84 -14.32 -20.21
N ARG A 641 2.53 -14.49 -20.01
CA ARG A 641 1.57 -13.39 -20.16
C ARG A 641 1.87 -12.23 -19.21
N PHE A 642 2.10 -12.52 -17.93
CA PHE A 642 2.44 -11.49 -16.94
C PHE A 642 3.80 -10.85 -17.19
N GLU A 643 4.77 -11.61 -17.71
CA GLU A 643 6.09 -11.10 -18.09
C GLU A 643 5.93 -9.95 -19.08
N GLN A 644 5.13 -10.18 -20.12
CA GLN A 644 4.90 -9.19 -21.17
C GLN A 644 3.94 -8.07 -20.72
N ARG A 645 2.83 -8.40 -20.04
CA ARG A 645 1.82 -7.42 -19.60
C ARG A 645 2.39 -6.36 -18.65
N PHE A 646 3.32 -6.75 -17.76
CA PHE A 646 3.90 -5.86 -16.76
C PHE A 646 5.32 -5.40 -17.09
N GLY A 647 5.95 -5.93 -18.15
CA GLY A 647 7.35 -5.68 -18.45
C GLY A 647 8.27 -6.22 -17.35
N PHE A 648 7.91 -7.38 -16.79
CA PHE A 648 8.67 -8.08 -15.77
C PHE A 648 9.61 -9.10 -16.44
N THR A 649 10.43 -9.79 -15.65
CA THR A 649 11.27 -10.90 -16.11
C THR A 649 11.02 -12.15 -15.27
N ILE A 650 10.92 -13.30 -15.92
CA ILE A 650 10.83 -14.58 -15.21
C ILE A 650 12.17 -14.85 -14.51
N GLY A 651 12.14 -15.09 -13.19
CA GLY A 651 13.34 -15.34 -12.41
C GLY A 651 14.07 -16.62 -12.84
N ARG A 652 15.41 -16.66 -12.70
CA ARG A 652 16.25 -17.79 -13.17
C ARG A 652 15.77 -19.17 -12.72
N LEU A 653 15.47 -19.33 -11.42
CA LEU A 653 14.94 -20.59 -10.89
C LEU A 653 13.60 -20.95 -11.55
N THR A 654 12.70 -19.99 -11.66
CA THR A 654 11.39 -20.19 -12.29
C THR A 654 11.51 -20.57 -13.76
N ALA A 655 12.42 -19.94 -14.52
CA ALA A 655 12.72 -20.34 -15.89
C ALA A 655 13.23 -21.78 -15.97
N GLY A 656 14.17 -22.17 -15.10
CA GLY A 656 14.64 -23.56 -15.03
C GLY A 656 13.53 -24.56 -14.67
N LEU A 657 12.57 -24.17 -13.83
CA LEU A 657 11.39 -24.99 -13.53
C LEU A 657 10.45 -25.12 -14.73
N ILE A 658 10.29 -24.07 -15.55
CA ILE A 658 9.54 -24.12 -16.81
C ILE A 658 10.19 -25.12 -17.77
N GLU A 659 11.49 -24.99 -18.01
CA GLU A 659 12.26 -25.88 -18.89
C GLU A 659 12.16 -27.33 -18.43
N ASN A 660 12.28 -27.59 -17.12
CA ASN A 660 12.10 -28.92 -16.56
C ASN A 660 10.68 -29.46 -16.79
N ALA A 661 9.64 -28.65 -16.57
CA ALA A 661 8.26 -29.06 -16.79
C ALA A 661 7.97 -29.38 -18.26
N VAL A 662 8.56 -28.63 -19.19
CA VAL A 662 8.48 -28.88 -20.64
C VAL A 662 9.17 -30.20 -20.99
N ARG A 663 10.41 -30.39 -20.54
CA ARG A 663 11.19 -31.61 -20.78
C ARG A 663 10.51 -32.86 -20.24
N MET A 664 9.88 -32.77 -19.06
CA MET A 664 9.13 -33.88 -18.45
C MET A 664 7.76 -34.13 -19.09
N GLY A 665 7.31 -33.26 -20.01
CA GLY A 665 6.11 -33.48 -20.81
C GLY A 665 4.79 -33.25 -20.09
N PHE A 666 4.76 -32.52 -18.98
CA PHE A 666 3.53 -32.28 -18.20
C PHE A 666 2.44 -31.55 -19.01
N PHE A 667 2.82 -30.73 -19.99
CA PHE A 667 1.90 -30.01 -20.87
C PHE A 667 1.06 -30.91 -21.79
N LYS A 668 1.54 -32.13 -22.08
CA LYS A 668 0.78 -33.10 -22.89
C LYS A 668 -0.45 -33.62 -22.14
N GLN A 669 -0.44 -33.54 -20.81
CA GLN A 669 -1.54 -33.98 -19.95
C GLN A 669 -2.63 -32.91 -19.79
N LEU A 670 -2.38 -31.67 -20.22
CA LEU A 670 -3.36 -30.59 -20.17
C LEU A 670 -4.48 -30.77 -21.21
N SER A 671 -5.74 -30.72 -20.73
CA SER A 671 -6.92 -30.67 -21.58
C SER A 671 -6.86 -29.51 -22.59
N GLY A 672 -7.44 -29.69 -23.77
CA GLY A 672 -7.43 -28.69 -24.85
C GLY A 672 -8.04 -27.36 -24.42
N ARG A 673 -9.16 -27.40 -23.70
CA ARG A 673 -9.85 -26.19 -23.21
C ARG A 673 -8.99 -25.32 -22.31
N ARG A 674 -8.18 -25.93 -21.44
CA ARG A 674 -7.30 -25.18 -20.52
C ARG A 674 -6.17 -24.49 -21.27
N VAL A 675 -5.55 -25.19 -22.22
CA VAL A 675 -4.53 -24.59 -23.10
C VAL A 675 -5.15 -23.46 -23.92
N TRP A 676 -6.33 -23.69 -24.49
CA TRP A 676 -7.05 -22.66 -25.24
C TRP A 676 -7.40 -21.43 -24.40
N GLY A 677 -7.87 -21.64 -23.17
CA GLY A 677 -8.21 -20.54 -22.26
C GLY A 677 -7.03 -19.60 -22.01
N GLU A 678 -5.85 -20.14 -21.72
CA GLU A 678 -4.65 -19.34 -21.50
C GLU A 678 -4.11 -18.72 -22.80
N LEU A 679 -4.11 -19.49 -23.91
CA LEU A 679 -3.69 -18.97 -25.21
C LEU A 679 -4.56 -17.80 -25.66
N ARG A 680 -5.88 -17.92 -25.51
CA ARG A 680 -6.81 -16.84 -25.85
C ARG A 680 -6.49 -15.57 -25.04
N GLN A 681 -6.24 -15.69 -23.74
CA GLN A 681 -5.86 -14.54 -22.92
C GLN A 681 -4.54 -13.90 -23.38
N ILE A 682 -3.55 -14.69 -23.81
CA ILE A 682 -2.32 -14.17 -24.42
C ILE A 682 -2.61 -13.40 -25.71
N LEU A 683 -3.52 -13.90 -26.56
CA LEU A 683 -3.91 -13.26 -27.82
C LEU A 683 -4.80 -12.02 -27.63
N GLU A 684 -5.36 -11.81 -26.44
CA GLU A 684 -6.13 -10.64 -26.04
C GLU A 684 -5.26 -9.52 -25.43
N GLU A 685 -3.99 -9.79 -25.11
CA GLU A 685 -3.06 -8.75 -24.61
C GLU A 685 -2.77 -7.69 -25.69
N GLU A 686 -2.31 -6.50 -25.27
CA GLU A 686 -2.00 -5.39 -26.18
C GLU A 686 -0.88 -5.74 -27.18
N ASN A 687 0.09 -6.56 -26.76
CA ASN A 687 1.18 -7.04 -27.60
C ASN A 687 1.34 -8.57 -27.51
N PRO A 688 0.51 -9.35 -28.22
CA PRO A 688 0.58 -10.81 -28.19
C PRO A 688 1.86 -11.37 -28.79
N THR A 689 2.48 -10.65 -29.74
CA THR A 689 3.66 -11.11 -30.48
C THR A 689 4.81 -11.49 -29.55
N ALA A 690 5.13 -10.65 -28.56
CA ALA A 690 6.22 -10.89 -27.64
C ALA A 690 5.97 -12.14 -26.77
N ALA A 691 4.73 -12.36 -26.34
CA ALA A 691 4.34 -13.53 -25.57
C ALA A 691 4.41 -14.82 -26.41
N LEU A 692 4.06 -14.77 -27.70
CA LEU A 692 4.18 -15.91 -28.62
C LEU A 692 5.64 -16.25 -28.94
N VAL A 693 6.52 -15.26 -29.11
CA VAL A 693 7.98 -15.48 -29.20
C VAL A 693 8.47 -16.17 -27.93
N ARG A 694 8.06 -15.69 -26.76
CA ARG A 694 8.46 -16.29 -25.49
C ARG A 694 7.94 -17.71 -25.31
N LEU A 695 6.74 -18.03 -25.79
CA LEU A 695 6.23 -19.40 -25.84
C LEU A 695 7.10 -20.28 -26.75
N ASN A 696 7.62 -19.74 -27.85
CA ASN A 696 8.56 -20.44 -28.73
C ASN A 696 9.90 -20.70 -28.04
N ASP A 697 10.45 -19.73 -27.31
CA ASP A 697 11.72 -19.87 -26.57
C ASP A 697 11.70 -21.02 -25.55
N PHE A 698 10.51 -21.33 -25.00
CA PHE A 698 10.30 -22.43 -24.07
C PHE A 698 9.75 -23.71 -24.74
N ASP A 699 9.75 -23.80 -26.07
CA ASP A 699 9.23 -24.94 -26.85
C ASP A 699 7.74 -25.27 -26.61
N LEU A 700 6.95 -24.27 -26.22
CA LEU A 700 5.53 -24.45 -25.85
C LEU A 700 4.56 -24.38 -27.04
N LEU A 701 4.96 -23.80 -28.18
CA LEU A 701 4.10 -23.79 -29.38
C LEU A 701 3.79 -25.21 -29.87
N GLY A 702 4.73 -26.15 -29.71
CA GLY A 702 4.55 -27.56 -30.03
C GLY A 702 3.45 -28.26 -29.21
N VAL A 703 3.07 -27.72 -28.05
CA VAL A 703 1.94 -28.22 -27.23
C VAL A 703 0.60 -28.01 -27.94
N ILE A 704 0.51 -26.95 -28.76
CA ILE A 704 -0.65 -26.66 -29.61
C ILE A 704 -0.58 -27.56 -30.83
N HIS A 705 0.48 -27.40 -31.64
CA HIS A 705 0.77 -28.28 -32.77
C HIS A 705 2.20 -28.04 -33.30
N PRO A 706 2.97 -29.08 -33.67
CA PRO A 706 4.34 -28.93 -34.20
C PRO A 706 4.47 -28.12 -35.50
N ALA A 707 3.36 -27.94 -36.23
CA ALA A 707 3.34 -27.16 -37.47
C ALA A 707 3.30 -25.64 -37.24
N ILE A 708 3.07 -25.19 -36.00
CA ILE A 708 3.12 -23.78 -35.65
C ILE A 708 4.57 -23.44 -35.31
N VAL A 709 5.22 -22.69 -36.19
CA VAL A 709 6.62 -22.29 -36.06
C VAL A 709 6.69 -20.78 -36.03
N MET A 710 7.45 -20.24 -35.07
CA MET A 710 7.66 -18.79 -34.96
C MET A 710 8.85 -18.36 -35.82
N ASP A 711 8.61 -18.13 -37.11
CA ASP A 711 9.62 -17.64 -38.07
C ASP A 711 9.48 -16.13 -38.35
N GLU A 712 10.41 -15.59 -39.15
CA GLU A 712 10.40 -14.17 -39.52
C GLU A 712 9.11 -13.76 -40.27
N GLU A 713 8.51 -14.68 -41.04
CA GLU A 713 7.26 -14.42 -41.76
C GLU A 713 6.08 -14.30 -40.80
N MET A 714 5.98 -15.19 -39.81
CA MET A 714 4.94 -15.14 -38.78
C MET A 714 5.08 -13.88 -37.90
N ILE A 715 6.30 -13.52 -37.52
CA ILE A 715 6.57 -12.27 -36.78
C ILE A 715 6.13 -11.06 -37.60
N ALA A 716 6.50 -10.99 -38.88
CA ALA A 716 6.09 -9.90 -39.77
C ALA A 716 4.57 -9.84 -39.93
N LEU A 717 3.89 -10.99 -40.01
CA LEU A 717 2.44 -11.07 -40.08
C LEU A 717 1.76 -10.57 -38.79
N PHE A 718 2.30 -10.90 -37.60
CA PHE A 718 1.75 -10.37 -36.35
C PHE A 718 1.95 -8.87 -36.22
N ASN A 719 3.09 -8.33 -36.66
CA ASN A 719 3.31 -6.89 -36.71
C ASN A 719 2.31 -6.20 -37.66
N SER A 720 2.05 -6.79 -38.84
CA SER A 720 1.00 -6.32 -39.76
C SER A 720 -0.39 -6.43 -39.14
N THR A 721 -0.67 -7.52 -38.40
CA THR A 721 -1.93 -7.73 -37.68
C THR A 721 -2.17 -6.64 -36.63
N ARG A 722 -1.14 -6.30 -35.85
CA ARG A 722 -1.17 -5.20 -34.90
C ARG A 722 -1.52 -3.88 -35.59
N GLN A 723 -0.79 -3.51 -36.64
CA GLN A 723 -1.04 -2.27 -37.38
C GLN A 723 -2.46 -2.19 -37.93
N VAL A 724 -3.01 -3.29 -38.45
CA VAL A 724 -4.37 -3.35 -39.01
C VAL A 724 -5.44 -3.25 -37.93
N THR A 725 -5.26 -3.96 -36.82
CA THR A 725 -6.22 -3.94 -35.70
C THR A 725 -6.22 -2.57 -35.02
N ASP A 726 -5.05 -1.99 -34.74
CA ASP A 726 -4.93 -0.65 -34.15
C ASP A 726 -5.52 0.42 -35.11
N TRP A 727 -5.29 0.30 -36.42
CA TRP A 727 -5.94 1.16 -37.42
C TRP A 727 -7.47 1.06 -37.37
N PHE A 728 -8.00 -0.17 -37.27
CA PHE A 728 -9.44 -0.40 -37.25
C PHE A 728 -10.07 0.14 -35.95
N ASP A 729 -9.41 -0.06 -34.81
CA ASP A 729 -9.85 0.46 -33.50
C ASP A 729 -9.94 2.01 -33.53
N LEU A 730 -8.99 2.68 -34.21
CA LEU A 730 -8.97 4.14 -34.39
C LEU A 730 -10.05 4.69 -35.33
N LEU A 731 -10.80 3.84 -36.04
CA LEU A 731 -11.95 4.30 -36.84
C LEU A 731 -13.18 4.60 -35.97
N PHE A 732 -13.18 4.21 -34.70
CA PHE A 732 -14.32 4.37 -33.76
C PHE A 732 -15.65 3.84 -34.33
N LEU A 733 -15.60 2.74 -35.07
CA LEU A 733 -16.81 2.07 -35.56
C LEU A 733 -17.54 1.44 -34.37
N GLU A 734 -18.88 1.53 -34.34
CA GLU A 734 -19.71 0.94 -33.26
C GLU A 734 -19.66 -0.60 -33.20
N GLU A 735 -19.04 -1.25 -34.19
CA GLU A 735 -19.01 -2.71 -34.32
C GLU A 735 -17.86 -3.34 -33.51
N SER A 736 -18.21 -4.22 -32.57
CA SER A 736 -17.24 -5.06 -31.85
C SER A 736 -16.76 -6.23 -32.71
N TYR A 737 -15.46 -6.55 -32.67
CA TYR A 737 -14.87 -7.72 -33.31
C TYR A 737 -13.91 -8.46 -32.36
N MET A 738 -13.58 -9.70 -32.67
CA MET A 738 -12.65 -10.50 -31.87
C MET A 738 -11.19 -10.27 -32.31
N LYS A 739 -10.50 -9.28 -31.71
CA LYS A 739 -9.07 -8.98 -31.99
C LYS A 739 -8.17 -10.23 -31.90
N TRP A 740 -8.35 -11.02 -30.84
CA TRP A 740 -7.61 -12.28 -30.64
C TRP A 740 -7.82 -13.30 -31.77
N ALA A 741 -8.98 -13.29 -32.44
CA ALA A 741 -9.26 -14.23 -33.53
C ALA A 741 -8.46 -13.88 -34.78
N VAL A 742 -8.19 -12.59 -35.03
CA VAL A 742 -7.30 -12.15 -36.11
C VAL A 742 -5.88 -12.62 -35.86
N TYR A 743 -5.38 -12.50 -34.62
CA TYR A 743 -4.08 -13.07 -34.26
C TYR A 743 -4.06 -14.59 -34.40
N PHE A 744 -5.08 -15.31 -33.93
CA PHE A 744 -5.13 -16.76 -34.07
C PHE A 744 -5.16 -17.21 -35.54
N LEU A 745 -5.90 -16.53 -36.41
CA LEU A 745 -5.90 -16.74 -37.87
C LEU A 745 -4.49 -16.55 -38.44
N SER A 746 -3.76 -15.53 -37.98
CA SER A 746 -2.36 -15.30 -38.35
C SER A 746 -1.44 -16.43 -37.86
N SER A 747 -1.62 -16.94 -36.64
CA SER A 747 -0.82 -18.04 -36.08
C SER A 747 -0.92 -19.34 -36.87
N ILE A 748 -2.07 -19.60 -37.50
CA ILE A 748 -2.32 -20.84 -38.25
C ILE A 748 -2.26 -20.64 -39.76
N ARG A 749 -1.76 -19.50 -40.26
CA ARG A 749 -1.73 -19.19 -41.69
C ARG A 749 -1.04 -20.28 -42.51
N SER A 750 0.14 -20.72 -42.07
CA SER A 750 0.97 -21.73 -42.75
C SER A 750 0.39 -23.15 -42.64
N CYS A 751 -0.61 -23.36 -41.78
CA CYS A 751 -1.23 -24.67 -41.61
C CYS A 751 -2.22 -24.96 -42.73
N ASP A 752 -2.18 -26.17 -43.27
CA ASP A 752 -3.19 -26.64 -44.23
C ASP A 752 -4.55 -26.94 -43.55
N ARG A 753 -5.52 -27.39 -44.35
CA ARG A 753 -6.90 -27.61 -43.87
C ARG A 753 -7.00 -28.77 -42.88
N GLU A 754 -6.18 -29.81 -43.04
CA GLU A 754 -6.18 -30.95 -42.14
C GLU A 754 -5.54 -30.57 -40.80
N THR A 755 -4.40 -29.89 -40.86
CA THR A 755 -3.66 -29.39 -39.69
C THR A 755 -4.50 -28.39 -38.90
N SER A 756 -5.18 -27.46 -39.59
CA SER A 756 -6.08 -26.51 -38.92
C SER A 756 -7.20 -27.21 -38.15
N ARG A 757 -7.79 -28.28 -38.71
CA ARG A 757 -8.80 -29.09 -38.02
C ARG A 757 -8.21 -29.84 -36.82
N LYS A 758 -7.00 -30.40 -36.95
CA LYS A 758 -6.28 -31.05 -35.85
C LYS A 758 -6.02 -30.07 -34.70
N ILE A 759 -5.58 -28.85 -34.99
CA ILE A 759 -5.40 -27.76 -34.01
C ILE A 759 -6.73 -27.42 -33.31
N CYS A 760 -7.80 -27.18 -34.08
CA CYS A 760 -9.12 -26.87 -33.50
C CYS A 760 -9.62 -27.99 -32.58
N LYS A 761 -9.40 -29.27 -32.95
CA LYS A 761 -9.75 -30.42 -32.14
C LYS A 761 -8.90 -30.53 -30.88
N ARG A 762 -7.57 -30.34 -30.99
CA ARG A 762 -6.61 -30.36 -29.85
C ARG A 762 -6.92 -29.31 -28.80
N LEU A 763 -7.37 -28.13 -29.24
CA LEU A 763 -7.76 -27.01 -28.38
C LEU A 763 -9.23 -27.08 -27.92
N GLU A 764 -9.99 -28.09 -28.38
CA GLU A 764 -11.42 -28.27 -28.08
C GLU A 764 -12.26 -27.02 -28.36
N LEU A 765 -12.01 -26.37 -29.51
CA LEU A 765 -12.70 -25.15 -29.90
C LEU A 765 -14.18 -25.39 -30.15
N ALA A 766 -15.01 -24.40 -29.80
CA ALA A 766 -16.44 -24.43 -30.11
C ALA A 766 -16.69 -24.62 -31.62
N PRO A 767 -17.78 -25.30 -32.04
CA PRO A 767 -18.04 -25.58 -33.46
C PRO A 767 -18.00 -24.34 -34.35
N ARG A 768 -18.58 -23.23 -33.88
CA ARG A 768 -18.57 -21.95 -34.60
C ARG A 768 -17.15 -21.43 -34.86
N MET A 769 -16.23 -21.59 -33.92
CA MET A 769 -14.82 -21.18 -34.07
C MET A 769 -14.06 -22.12 -35.00
N SER A 770 -14.32 -23.43 -34.89
CA SER A 770 -13.73 -24.43 -35.77
C SER A 770 -14.10 -24.19 -37.25
N VAL A 771 -15.29 -23.68 -37.53
CA VAL A 771 -15.72 -23.28 -38.89
C VAL A 771 -14.92 -22.08 -39.39
N ILE A 772 -14.75 -21.03 -38.57
CA ILE A 772 -13.97 -19.84 -38.94
C ILE A 772 -12.53 -20.23 -39.31
N PHE A 773 -11.87 -20.96 -38.41
CA PHE A 773 -10.43 -21.25 -38.52
C PHE A 773 -10.11 -22.41 -39.50
N GLY A 774 -11.02 -23.39 -39.62
CA GLY A 774 -10.83 -24.58 -40.45
C GLY A 774 -11.50 -24.54 -41.83
N GLN A 775 -12.37 -23.55 -42.10
CA GLN A 775 -13.06 -23.40 -43.38
C GLN A 775 -13.08 -21.97 -43.90
N GLU A 776 -13.71 -21.02 -43.17
CA GLU A 776 -13.92 -19.66 -43.67
C GLU A 776 -12.58 -18.94 -43.95
N ARG A 777 -11.52 -19.24 -43.18
CA ARG A 777 -10.15 -18.76 -43.45
C ARG A 777 -9.67 -19.04 -44.88
N PHE A 778 -9.88 -20.26 -45.38
CA PHE A 778 -9.45 -20.63 -46.74
C PHE A 778 -10.29 -19.95 -47.83
N GLU A 779 -11.57 -19.67 -47.53
CA GLU A 779 -12.41 -18.84 -48.39
C GLU A 779 -11.90 -17.41 -48.45
N ALA A 780 -11.50 -16.84 -47.30
CA ALA A 780 -10.87 -15.53 -47.22
C ALA A 780 -9.53 -15.50 -47.96
N GLU A 781 -8.67 -16.52 -47.84
CA GLU A 781 -7.41 -16.59 -48.58
C GLU A 781 -7.62 -16.63 -50.11
N ARG A 782 -8.63 -17.36 -50.59
CA ARG A 782 -9.00 -17.33 -52.03
C ARG A 782 -9.51 -15.96 -52.46
N CYS A 783 -10.29 -15.29 -51.60
CA CYS A 783 -10.72 -13.92 -51.85
C CYS A 783 -9.52 -12.97 -51.89
N LEU A 784 -8.57 -13.10 -50.97
CA LEU A 784 -7.34 -12.30 -50.96
C LEU A 784 -6.52 -12.51 -52.24
N TYR A 785 -6.33 -13.74 -52.68
CA TYR A 785 -5.65 -14.04 -53.95
C TYR A 785 -6.36 -13.35 -55.14
N TRP A 786 -7.69 -13.37 -55.15
CA TRP A 786 -8.47 -12.65 -56.16
C TRP A 786 -8.23 -11.13 -56.08
N LEU A 787 -8.27 -10.53 -54.89
CA LEU A 787 -8.02 -9.09 -54.69
C LEU A 787 -6.62 -8.70 -55.16
N GLU A 788 -5.60 -9.49 -54.82
CA GLU A 788 -4.22 -9.21 -55.21
C GLU A 788 -3.99 -9.25 -56.72
N ARG A 789 -4.82 -9.97 -57.47
CA ARG A 789 -4.68 -10.15 -58.92
C ARG A 789 -5.60 -9.24 -59.74
N ASN A 790 -6.78 -8.90 -59.22
CA ASN A 790 -7.83 -8.22 -59.97
C ASN A 790 -8.04 -6.75 -59.58
N LEU A 791 -7.34 -6.24 -58.57
CA LEU A 791 -7.39 -4.81 -58.23
C LEU A 791 -6.44 -3.97 -59.12
N PRO A 792 -6.85 -2.75 -59.53
CA PRO A 792 -8.10 -2.06 -59.16
C PRO A 792 -9.35 -2.63 -59.88
N ALA A 793 -10.43 -2.84 -59.13
CA ALA A 793 -11.72 -3.34 -59.60
C ALA A 793 -12.82 -2.30 -59.34
N LYS A 794 -14.03 -2.52 -59.89
CA LYS A 794 -15.19 -1.70 -59.55
C LYS A 794 -15.52 -1.82 -58.06
N ASN A 795 -16.04 -0.74 -57.47
CA ASN A 795 -16.43 -0.73 -56.05
C ASN A 795 -17.52 -1.76 -55.76
N SER A 796 -18.43 -1.99 -56.70
CA SER A 796 -19.46 -3.04 -56.62
C SER A 796 -18.86 -4.45 -56.50
N ASP A 797 -17.82 -4.74 -57.28
CA ASP A 797 -17.14 -6.05 -57.25
C ASP A 797 -16.39 -6.23 -55.93
N LEU A 798 -15.72 -5.18 -55.47
CA LEU A 798 -15.03 -5.17 -54.17
C LEU A 798 -16.02 -5.39 -53.01
N TYR A 799 -17.15 -4.70 -53.01
CA TYR A 799 -18.21 -4.86 -52.01
C TYR A 799 -18.73 -6.30 -51.99
N LYS A 800 -19.12 -6.86 -53.15
CA LYS A 800 -19.65 -8.23 -53.25
C LYS A 800 -18.65 -9.28 -52.76
N LYS A 801 -17.36 -9.06 -53.01
CA LYS A 801 -16.30 -9.98 -52.55
C LYS A 801 -16.10 -9.93 -51.05
N LEU A 802 -16.26 -8.77 -50.41
CA LEU A 802 -15.98 -8.59 -48.98
C LEU A 802 -17.22 -8.72 -48.08
N ALA A 803 -18.42 -8.38 -48.55
CA ALA A 803 -19.64 -8.29 -47.76
C ALA A 803 -20.08 -9.62 -47.11
N GLY A 804 -19.67 -10.76 -47.66
CA GLY A 804 -19.97 -12.09 -47.11
C GLY A 804 -19.04 -12.53 -45.98
N PHE A 805 -17.97 -11.79 -45.70
CA PHE A 805 -16.99 -12.15 -44.69
C PHE A 805 -17.22 -11.41 -43.37
N ARG A 806 -16.91 -12.11 -42.27
CA ARG A 806 -16.85 -11.48 -40.95
C ARG A 806 -15.69 -10.47 -40.90
N THR A 807 -15.84 -9.44 -40.07
CA THR A 807 -14.84 -8.40 -39.86
C THR A 807 -13.45 -8.98 -39.56
N GLU A 808 -13.35 -10.03 -38.72
CA GLU A 808 -12.07 -10.68 -38.39
C GLU A 808 -11.36 -11.27 -39.62
N LEU A 809 -12.09 -11.86 -40.56
CA LEU A 809 -11.53 -12.45 -41.78
C LEU A 809 -11.08 -11.36 -42.76
N VAL A 810 -11.81 -10.25 -42.85
CA VAL A 810 -11.43 -9.12 -43.69
C VAL A 810 -10.19 -8.42 -43.15
N LEU A 811 -10.10 -8.21 -41.83
CA LEU A 811 -8.91 -7.68 -41.18
C LEU A 811 -7.72 -8.64 -41.32
N TYR A 812 -7.94 -9.95 -41.18
CA TYR A 812 -6.93 -10.96 -41.48
C TYR A 812 -6.41 -10.84 -42.92
N MET A 813 -7.29 -10.72 -43.93
CA MET A 813 -6.87 -10.52 -45.33
C MET A 813 -6.03 -9.23 -45.51
N MET A 814 -6.41 -8.15 -44.82
CA MET A 814 -5.66 -6.89 -44.86
C MET A 814 -4.28 -7.00 -44.19
N ALA A 815 -4.17 -7.74 -43.08
CA ALA A 815 -2.90 -8.02 -42.41
C ALA A 815 -2.01 -8.95 -43.26
N ALA A 816 -2.64 -9.91 -43.93
CA ALA A 816 -2.05 -10.97 -44.74
C ALA A 816 -1.35 -10.52 -46.03
N THR A 817 -1.71 -9.35 -46.57
CA THR A 817 -1.20 -8.87 -47.85
C THR A 817 -0.07 -7.87 -47.69
N LYS A 818 0.90 -7.93 -48.62
CA LYS A 818 1.95 -6.91 -48.77
C LYS A 818 1.56 -5.81 -49.76
N LYS A 819 0.48 -5.98 -50.55
CA LYS A 819 0.08 -5.03 -51.60
C LYS A 819 -0.72 -3.86 -51.03
N GLN A 820 -0.17 -2.66 -51.14
CA GLN A 820 -0.81 -1.42 -50.65
C GLN A 820 -2.16 -1.13 -51.32
N VAL A 821 -2.32 -1.48 -52.60
CA VAL A 821 -3.60 -1.32 -53.33
C VAL A 821 -4.72 -2.14 -52.68
N VAL A 822 -4.42 -3.36 -52.22
CA VAL A 822 -5.39 -4.22 -51.54
C VAL A 822 -5.74 -3.64 -50.17
N LYS A 823 -4.74 -3.21 -49.38
CA LYS A 823 -4.96 -2.58 -48.08
C LYS A 823 -5.85 -1.34 -48.19
N ARG A 824 -5.58 -0.46 -49.16
CA ARG A 824 -6.42 0.73 -49.44
C ARG A 824 -7.83 0.36 -49.86
N SER A 825 -8.00 -0.69 -50.66
CA SER A 825 -9.33 -1.15 -51.10
C SER A 825 -10.15 -1.69 -49.93
N ILE A 826 -9.56 -2.52 -49.07
CA ILE A 826 -10.22 -3.01 -47.84
C ILE A 826 -10.53 -1.84 -46.89
N SER A 827 -9.63 -0.88 -46.77
CA SER A 827 -9.85 0.35 -46.00
C SER A 827 -11.06 1.15 -46.51
N ARG A 828 -11.18 1.32 -47.84
CA ARG A 828 -12.34 1.97 -48.48
C ARG A 828 -13.64 1.19 -48.25
N TYR A 829 -13.57 -0.15 -48.24
CA TYR A 829 -14.72 -0.98 -47.89
C TYR A 829 -15.23 -0.67 -46.48
N PHE A 830 -14.36 -0.64 -45.47
CA PHE A 830 -14.73 -0.36 -44.09
C PHE A 830 -15.19 1.08 -43.82
N THR A 831 -14.55 2.05 -44.48
CA THR A 831 -14.83 3.48 -44.23
C THR A 831 -16.00 4.02 -45.04
N HIS A 832 -16.32 3.40 -46.18
CA HIS A 832 -17.29 3.94 -47.11
C HIS A 832 -18.26 2.90 -47.68
N LEU A 833 -17.75 1.93 -48.46
CA LEU A 833 -18.62 1.09 -49.33
C LEU A 833 -19.63 0.25 -48.54
N ARG A 834 -19.26 -0.23 -47.34
CA ARG A 834 -20.15 -1.07 -46.52
C ARG A 834 -21.44 -0.37 -46.07
N TYR A 835 -21.44 0.96 -46.02
CA TYR A 835 -22.59 1.77 -45.57
C TYR A 835 -23.48 2.24 -46.72
N ILE A 836 -23.07 2.00 -47.97
CA ILE A 836 -23.84 2.42 -49.15
C ILE A 836 -25.00 1.45 -49.35
N GLN A 837 -26.22 1.97 -49.21
CA GLN A 837 -27.47 1.25 -49.45
C GLN A 837 -28.33 2.02 -50.46
N PRO A 838 -29.11 1.33 -51.32
CA PRO A 838 -30.13 1.98 -52.14
C PRO A 838 -31.08 2.84 -51.29
N SER A 839 -31.47 4.00 -51.80
CA SER A 839 -32.47 4.85 -51.14
C SER A 839 -33.89 4.31 -51.36
N LEU A 840 -34.08 3.62 -52.48
CA LEU A 840 -35.31 2.92 -52.84
C LEU A 840 -35.39 1.54 -52.16
N ARG A 841 -36.59 1.20 -51.71
CA ARG A 841 -36.96 -0.10 -51.14
C ARG A 841 -37.97 -0.79 -52.05
N GLY A 842 -38.32 -2.04 -51.72
CA GLY A 842 -39.33 -2.79 -52.48
C GLY A 842 -40.68 -2.07 -52.60
N GLN A 843 -41.06 -1.27 -51.60
CA GLN A 843 -42.28 -0.45 -51.63
C GLN A 843 -42.26 0.58 -52.77
N ASP A 844 -41.12 1.25 -53.00
CA ASP A 844 -40.99 2.22 -54.08
C ASP A 844 -41.11 1.54 -55.46
N LEU A 845 -40.70 0.27 -55.59
CA LEU A 845 -40.86 -0.50 -56.83
C LEU A 845 -42.34 -0.82 -57.14
N VAL A 846 -43.16 -1.05 -56.10
CA VAL A 846 -44.61 -1.24 -56.23
C VAL A 846 -45.26 0.06 -56.71
N GLU A 847 -44.88 1.20 -56.13
CA GLU A 847 -45.38 2.52 -56.53
C GLU A 847 -44.98 2.89 -57.98
N MET A 848 -43.88 2.31 -58.48
CA MET A 848 -43.45 2.43 -59.87
C MET A 848 -44.18 1.48 -60.84
N GLY A 849 -45.14 0.68 -60.36
CA GLY A 849 -45.96 -0.22 -61.18
C GLY A 849 -45.27 -1.54 -61.57
N ILE A 850 -44.21 -1.94 -60.85
CA ILE A 850 -43.46 -3.17 -61.14
C ILE A 850 -44.06 -4.33 -60.33
N GLU A 851 -44.41 -5.44 -60.98
CA GLU A 851 -44.99 -6.60 -60.27
C GLU A 851 -43.97 -7.29 -59.35
N PRO A 852 -44.35 -7.64 -58.10
CA PRO A 852 -43.47 -8.34 -57.16
C PRO A 852 -42.95 -9.68 -57.71
N GLY A 853 -41.64 -9.89 -57.65
CA GLY A 853 -41.02 -11.14 -58.09
C GLY A 853 -39.48 -11.12 -58.06
N PRO A 854 -38.80 -12.14 -58.62
CA PRO A 854 -37.33 -12.22 -58.66
C PRO A 854 -36.64 -11.00 -59.31
N ILE A 855 -37.39 -10.25 -60.13
CA ILE A 855 -36.92 -9.02 -60.78
C ILE A 855 -36.61 -7.91 -59.77
N TYR A 856 -37.30 -7.86 -58.62
CA TYR A 856 -37.03 -6.85 -57.57
C TYR A 856 -35.60 -6.96 -57.05
N ARG A 857 -35.16 -8.19 -56.79
CA ARG A 857 -33.79 -8.46 -56.34
C ARG A 857 -32.78 -8.01 -57.40
N ARG A 858 -33.01 -8.33 -58.67
CA ARG A 858 -32.14 -7.90 -59.79
C ARG A 858 -32.06 -6.38 -59.90
N ILE A 859 -33.20 -5.68 -59.77
CA ILE A 859 -33.26 -4.21 -59.85
C ILE A 859 -32.51 -3.59 -58.67
N LEU A 860 -32.79 -4.02 -57.43
CA LEU A 860 -32.16 -3.47 -56.24
C LEU A 860 -30.65 -3.76 -56.21
N GLU A 861 -30.21 -4.94 -56.65
CA GLU A 861 -28.79 -5.26 -56.81
C GLU A 861 -28.12 -4.36 -57.87
N ALA A 862 -28.78 -4.11 -59.02
CA ALA A 862 -28.24 -3.23 -60.06
C ALA A 862 -28.16 -1.75 -59.61
N VAL A 863 -29.17 -1.26 -58.88
CA VAL A 863 -29.15 0.07 -58.26
C VAL A 863 -28.04 0.16 -57.22
N GLN A 864 -27.88 -0.86 -56.38
CA GLN A 864 -26.81 -0.92 -55.39
C GLN A 864 -25.43 -0.90 -56.06
N ASP A 865 -25.22 -1.67 -57.13
CA ASP A 865 -23.97 -1.68 -57.89
C ASP A 865 -23.63 -0.31 -58.47
N ALA A 866 -24.59 0.33 -59.15
CA ALA A 866 -24.41 1.65 -59.74
C ALA A 866 -24.12 2.71 -58.65
N LYS A 867 -24.79 2.62 -57.50
CA LYS A 867 -24.55 3.52 -56.37
C LYS A 867 -23.18 3.30 -55.73
N LEU A 868 -22.76 2.04 -55.53
CA LEU A 868 -21.43 1.69 -55.04
C LEU A 868 -20.32 2.22 -55.98
N ASN A 869 -20.57 2.21 -57.28
CA ASN A 869 -19.68 2.74 -58.31
C ASN A 869 -19.76 4.26 -58.49
N GLU A 870 -20.49 4.96 -57.61
CA GLU A 870 -20.65 6.43 -57.61
C GLU A 870 -21.36 6.98 -58.85
N GLU A 871 -22.10 6.12 -59.58
CA GLU A 871 -22.87 6.47 -60.78
C GLU A 871 -24.23 7.12 -60.42
N LEU A 872 -24.75 6.86 -59.22
CA LEU A 872 -26.04 7.37 -58.72
C LEU A 872 -25.82 8.18 -57.42
N LYS A 873 -26.32 9.42 -57.37
CA LYS A 873 -26.11 10.33 -56.22
C LYS A 873 -27.38 10.65 -55.45
N SER A 874 -28.55 10.54 -56.08
CA SER A 874 -29.84 10.91 -55.50
C SER A 874 -30.92 9.85 -55.72
N LYS A 875 -31.98 9.89 -54.91
CA LYS A 875 -33.17 9.05 -55.09
C LYS A 875 -33.79 9.23 -56.49
N LYS A 876 -33.68 10.43 -57.07
CA LYS A 876 -34.15 10.72 -58.43
C LYS A 876 -33.33 9.97 -59.49
N ASP A 877 -32.02 9.93 -59.34
CA ASP A 877 -31.12 9.19 -60.23
C ASP A 877 -31.41 7.68 -60.17
N GLU A 878 -31.69 7.15 -58.97
CA GLU A 878 -32.09 5.75 -58.79
C GLU A 878 -33.39 5.43 -59.53
N ILE A 879 -34.42 6.29 -59.46
CA ILE A 879 -35.70 6.10 -60.17
C ILE A 879 -35.49 6.12 -61.70
N GLU A 880 -34.69 7.06 -62.20
CA GLU A 880 -34.40 7.17 -63.64
C GLU A 880 -33.60 5.97 -64.14
N PHE A 881 -32.64 5.49 -63.36
CA PHE A 881 -31.88 4.28 -63.65
C PHE A 881 -32.78 3.05 -63.75
N ILE A 882 -33.72 2.87 -62.80
CA ILE A 882 -34.67 1.74 -62.82
C ILE A 882 -35.54 1.77 -64.09
N ARG A 883 -36.05 2.95 -64.48
CA ARG A 883 -36.86 3.09 -65.71
C ARG A 883 -36.09 2.67 -66.95
N ARG A 884 -34.80 3.01 -67.04
CA ARG A 884 -33.90 2.60 -68.15
C ARG A 884 -33.49 1.14 -68.09
N PHE A 885 -33.44 0.54 -66.90
CA PHE A 885 -33.04 -0.86 -66.70
C PHE A 885 -34.17 -1.84 -67.04
N ILE A 886 -35.43 -1.39 -66.95
CA ILE A 886 -36.63 -2.19 -67.22
C ILE A 886 -37.10 -2.04 -68.68
N SER A 887 -36.84 -0.89 -69.31
CA SER A 887 -37.03 -0.68 -70.76
C SER A 887 -36.03 -1.50 -71.56
#